data_AF-A0A5E6UNX5-F1
#
_entry.id   AF-A0A5E6UNX5-F1
#
_cell.length_a   1.000
_cell.length_b   1.000
_cell.length_c   1.000
_cell.angle_alpha   90.00
_cell.angle_beta   90.00
_cell.angle_gamma   90.00
#
_symmetry.space_group_name_H-M   'P 1'
#
loop_
_entity.id
_entity.type
_entity.pdbx_description
1 polymer ?
#
loop_
_entity_poly.entity_id
_entity_poly.type
_entity_poly.pdbx_seq_one_letter_code
_entity_poly.pdbx_strand_id
1 'polypeptide(L)'
;MATIKDVGKGSLVRVGLGYLLIMTLLVLLGGLLYSLCGGYLGWPQLPLKQLVLWSLGVWFALCWFCPVILLAWDRLAARQALRVVGLDAEASISPLSPVSSSPDALAVGELRDHLRDRYGFFWRRKVRLLLVIGEPAQIEAIAPTLAEQRWLEGQGTVLLWGGSAQATLEQSFPAQWRGLSRWRALDGVVWALNNTQAADDAAMGAGVHQLQRLARGLNWQLPLYLWQVCDSAWSQDTRKARPVGCLLPARFDAQVLQGRLNNLLEPLRREGLAQINNVMGHDFLLRLSRDLQAEGIGRWRHTLAPLAGEFARGVPLRGLWFSLPVQRTQHDLKHDWPVASVWHGVLDDNATSGRRLGWSVPRVGYALVLGLGVLWGAGLLLSFVSNRVQIAQVQTSLAALQQPGNSDEQLNAFNDLVRELARLDYRAKHGMPWYQRFGLNQNQALLDALWPRYVDANNRLIRDPAAANLQRQLNALISLPPGSEQRAEQALGAYEQLKAYLMMARPQKADATFLTKALTNAEPSRIGVSPGLWQGLSPNLWRFYGEHLAAHPDWAIKADPTLVALTRQVLLGQLGQRNAETTLYQQVLDLAANQYPELGVQGMVGETDALALFYTEASVPGVFTRQAWEGQVRRAIDDIAEARREEIDWVLSDKQTDIAAELTPGVLKERLTERYFQDYANAWLDFLNSLRWHQTVSLPDVIDQLTLMTDVRQSPLIALMNTLAYQGQAGTRSQALADSLIKSAQKLIDQDKVPVIDQQTQAPRSPLDATFGPLLTLLGKDLKGNVDNDRLSLHAFLTRVTRVRLKLQ
;
A
#
# COMPACT_ATOMS: atom_id res chain seq x y z
N MET A 1 24.29 47.63 17.50
CA MET A 1 23.13 47.89 16.62
C MET A 1 23.70 48.17 15.24
N ALA A 2 23.36 47.53 14.13
CA ALA A 2 22.29 46.58 13.85
C ALA A 2 22.75 45.58 12.77
N THR A 3 22.13 44.41 12.81
CA THR A 3 22.25 43.25 11.94
C THR A 3 21.68 43.50 10.55
N ILE A 4 22.46 43.22 9.49
CA ILE A 4 21.93 42.85 8.17
C ILE A 4 22.69 41.61 7.69
N LYS A 5 22.13 40.45 8.04
CA LYS A 5 22.43 39.12 7.48
C LYS A 5 21.07 38.60 6.99
N ASP A 6 21.07 37.88 5.86
CA ASP A 6 19.93 37.11 5.31
C ASP A 6 19.00 37.75 4.25
N VAL A 7 19.54 38.23 3.13
CA VAL A 7 18.72 38.44 1.90
C VAL A 7 19.03 37.42 0.79
N GLY A 8 20.20 36.77 0.77
CA GLY A 8 20.58 35.85 -0.32
C GLY A 8 20.07 34.40 -0.22
N LYS A 9 19.81 33.89 0.99
CA LYS A 9 19.39 32.48 1.19
C LYS A 9 17.89 32.25 1.02
N GLY A 10 17.05 33.28 1.17
CA GLY A 10 15.59 33.14 1.11
C GLY A 10 15.02 32.90 -0.30
N SER A 11 15.68 33.37 -1.35
CA SER A 11 15.16 33.29 -2.72
C SER A 11 15.29 31.88 -3.33
N LEU A 12 16.44 31.23 -3.15
CA LEU A 12 16.68 29.85 -3.61
C LEU A 12 15.76 28.83 -2.93
N VAL A 13 15.51 29.01 -1.63
CA VAL A 13 14.58 28.17 -0.88
C VAL A 13 13.14 28.38 -1.36
N ARG A 14 12.71 29.62 -1.64
CA ARG A 14 11.35 29.90 -2.14
C ARG A 14 11.08 29.32 -3.53
N VAL A 15 12.05 29.38 -4.45
CA VAL A 15 11.91 28.79 -5.79
C VAL A 15 11.91 27.25 -5.72
N GLY A 16 12.79 26.67 -4.91
CA GLY A 16 12.79 25.21 -4.68
C GLY A 16 11.52 24.71 -3.98
N LEU A 17 11.00 25.47 -3.02
CA LEU A 17 9.77 25.14 -2.28
C LEU A 17 8.53 25.28 -3.17
N GLY A 18 8.44 26.33 -3.99
CA GLY A 18 7.36 26.51 -4.97
C GLY A 18 7.33 25.38 -6.01
N TYR A 19 8.51 24.93 -6.45
CA TYR A 19 8.63 23.81 -7.37
C TYR A 19 8.20 22.47 -6.76
N LEU A 20 8.62 22.19 -5.51
CA LEU A 20 8.16 21.02 -4.76
C LEU A 20 6.64 21.02 -4.60
N LEU A 21 6.04 22.19 -4.34
CA LEU A 21 4.58 22.38 -4.25
C LEU A 21 3.85 22.09 -5.56
N ILE A 22 4.40 22.51 -6.70
CA ILE A 22 3.79 22.22 -8.01
C ILE A 22 3.87 20.72 -8.32
N MET A 23 5.00 20.07 -8.02
CA MET A 23 5.16 18.64 -8.26
C MET A 23 4.31 17.77 -7.32
N THR A 24 4.16 18.16 -6.05
CA THR A 24 3.20 17.49 -5.16
C THR A 24 1.77 17.68 -5.66
N LEU A 25 1.39 18.88 -6.11
CA LEU A 25 0.07 19.15 -6.67
C LEU A 25 -0.20 18.29 -7.91
N LEU A 26 0.75 18.17 -8.83
CA LEU A 26 0.60 17.44 -10.09
C LEU A 26 0.46 15.92 -9.85
N VAL A 27 1.22 15.38 -8.90
CA VAL A 27 1.12 13.97 -8.50
C VAL A 27 -0.20 13.70 -7.75
N LEU A 28 -0.64 14.61 -6.89
CA LEU A 28 -1.95 14.52 -6.22
C LEU A 28 -3.10 14.61 -7.23
N LEU A 29 -3.02 15.52 -8.19
CA LEU A 29 -4.03 15.68 -9.25
C LEU A 29 -4.07 14.42 -10.14
N GLY A 30 -2.92 13.84 -10.48
CA GLY A 30 -2.84 12.58 -11.21
C GLY A 30 -3.40 11.39 -10.43
N GLY A 31 -3.16 11.33 -9.12
CA GLY A 31 -3.77 10.33 -8.23
C GLY A 31 -5.29 10.48 -8.11
N LEU A 32 -5.77 11.72 -8.04
CA LEU A 32 -7.20 12.05 -8.02
C LEU A 32 -7.87 11.73 -9.37
N LEU A 33 -7.20 12.02 -10.48
CA LEU A 33 -7.69 11.68 -11.82
C LEU A 33 -7.73 10.16 -12.04
N TYR A 34 -6.73 9.43 -11.51
CA TYR A 34 -6.75 7.96 -11.49
C TYR A 34 -7.92 7.41 -10.67
N SER A 35 -8.24 8.00 -9.51
CA SER A 35 -9.37 7.53 -8.69
C SER A 35 -10.73 7.87 -9.31
N LEU A 36 -10.85 9.03 -9.97
CA LEU A 36 -12.11 9.49 -10.60
C LEU A 36 -12.36 8.83 -11.97
N CYS A 37 -11.32 8.64 -12.79
CA CYS A 37 -11.44 8.05 -14.13
C CYS A 37 -11.12 6.55 -14.19
N GLY A 38 -10.60 5.95 -13.12
CA GLY A 38 -10.21 4.54 -13.09
C GLY A 38 -11.38 3.57 -13.35
N GLY A 39 -12.59 3.93 -12.93
CA GLY A 39 -13.81 3.17 -13.22
C GLY A 39 -14.28 3.25 -14.69
N TYR A 40 -13.94 4.35 -15.39
CA TYR A 40 -14.35 4.57 -16.79
C TYR A 40 -13.35 3.99 -17.80
N LEU A 41 -12.05 3.97 -17.47
CA LEU A 41 -10.97 3.41 -18.32
C LEU A 41 -10.61 1.94 -18.01
N GLY A 42 -11.31 1.28 -17.08
CA GLY A 42 -11.05 -0.11 -16.71
C GLY A 42 -9.70 -0.34 -16.03
N TRP A 43 -9.18 0.68 -15.31
CA TRP A 43 -7.91 0.57 -14.59
C TRP A 43 -8.10 -0.21 -13.28
N PRO A 44 -7.14 -1.07 -12.89
CA PRO A 44 -7.26 -1.89 -11.69
C PRO A 44 -7.41 -1.04 -10.43
N GLN A 45 -8.40 -1.34 -9.59
CA GLN A 45 -8.57 -0.68 -8.30
C GLN A 45 -7.44 -1.11 -7.35
N LEU A 46 -6.42 -0.26 -7.24
CA LEU A 46 -5.31 -0.47 -6.34
C LEU A 46 -5.70 -0.02 -4.93
N PRO A 47 -5.34 -0.77 -3.87
CA PRO A 47 -5.55 -0.33 -2.50
C PRO A 47 -4.81 0.97 -2.23
N LEU A 48 -5.39 1.87 -1.43
CA LEU A 48 -4.84 3.21 -1.12
C LEU A 48 -3.35 3.20 -0.76
N LYS A 49 -2.89 2.19 -0.02
CA LYS A 49 -1.48 2.04 0.36
C LYS A 49 -0.54 1.87 -0.84
N GLN A 50 -0.97 1.16 -1.88
CA GLN A 50 -0.18 1.00 -3.10
C GLN A 50 -0.21 2.26 -3.96
N LEU A 51 -1.36 2.93 -4.09
CA LEU A 51 -1.44 4.22 -4.78
C LEU A 51 -0.53 5.27 -4.15
N VAL A 52 -0.48 5.34 -2.82
CA VAL A 52 0.44 6.21 -2.08
C VAL A 52 1.90 5.84 -2.37
N LEU A 53 2.24 4.55 -2.37
CA LEU A 53 3.62 4.11 -2.64
C LEU A 53 4.09 4.45 -4.07
N TRP A 54 3.25 4.20 -5.07
CA TRP A 54 3.56 4.49 -6.47
C TRP A 54 3.61 5.99 -6.76
N SER A 55 2.69 6.78 -6.17
CA SER A 55 2.73 8.24 -6.28
C SER A 55 3.97 8.84 -5.62
N LEU A 56 4.42 8.30 -4.47
CA LEU A 56 5.68 8.68 -3.84
C LEU A 56 6.90 8.35 -4.72
N GLY A 57 6.91 7.18 -5.35
CA GLY A 57 7.96 6.78 -6.29
C GLY A 57 8.04 7.70 -7.51
N VAL A 58 6.90 8.04 -8.11
CA VAL A 58 6.80 8.98 -9.24
C VAL A 58 7.22 10.39 -8.82
N TRP A 59 6.81 10.83 -7.64
CA TRP A 59 7.21 12.13 -7.07
C TRP A 59 8.72 12.21 -6.88
N PHE A 60 9.35 11.17 -6.34
CA PHE A 60 10.80 11.11 -6.14
C PHE A 60 11.55 11.12 -7.49
N ALA A 61 11.07 10.37 -8.48
CA ALA A 61 11.66 10.34 -9.81
C ALA A 61 11.57 11.70 -10.52
N LEU A 62 10.42 12.39 -10.43
CA LEU A 62 10.22 13.74 -10.98
C LEU A 62 11.09 14.79 -10.27
N CYS A 63 11.21 14.72 -8.94
CA CYS A 63 12.09 15.59 -8.19
C CYS A 63 13.57 15.38 -8.54
N TRP A 64 13.98 14.15 -8.87
CA TRP A 64 15.36 13.83 -9.21
C TRP A 64 15.76 14.24 -10.64
N PHE A 65 14.89 14.01 -11.64
CA PHE A 65 15.23 14.26 -13.05
C PHE A 65 15.10 15.72 -13.49
N CYS A 66 14.20 16.48 -12.88
CA CYS A 66 13.84 17.80 -13.37
C CYS A 66 14.83 18.96 -13.08
N PRO A 67 15.64 19.00 -11.99
CA PRO A 67 16.65 20.06 -11.85
C PRO A 67 17.68 20.05 -13.00
N VAL A 68 17.91 18.89 -13.62
CA VAL A 68 18.73 18.76 -14.83
C VAL A 68 18.04 19.38 -16.05
N ILE A 69 16.71 19.27 -16.14
CA ILE A 69 15.89 19.82 -17.23
C ILE A 69 15.74 21.33 -17.08
N LEU A 70 15.48 21.85 -15.87
CA LEU A 70 15.39 23.30 -15.61
C LEU A 70 16.73 23.99 -15.85
N LEU A 71 17.86 23.40 -15.43
CA LEU A 71 19.20 23.93 -15.76
C LEU A 71 19.51 23.88 -17.26
N ALA A 72 18.94 22.92 -18.00
CA ALA A 72 19.06 22.87 -19.45
C ALA A 72 18.20 23.96 -20.11
N TRP A 73 16.99 24.20 -19.60
CA TRP A 73 16.05 25.21 -20.11
C TRP A 73 16.53 26.64 -19.83
N ASP A 74 17.04 26.92 -18.63
CA ASP A 74 17.60 28.23 -18.25
C ASP A 74 18.82 28.59 -19.12
N ARG A 75 19.65 27.58 -19.43
CA ARG A 75 20.76 27.72 -20.39
C ARG A 75 20.32 27.88 -21.85
N LEU A 76 19.13 27.42 -22.21
CA LEU A 76 18.53 27.61 -23.53
C LEU A 76 17.86 28.99 -23.66
N ALA A 77 17.15 29.43 -22.62
CA ALA A 77 16.50 30.73 -22.53
C ALA A 77 17.54 31.87 -22.52
N ALA A 78 18.61 31.75 -21.72
CA ALA A 78 19.71 32.73 -21.72
C ALA A 78 20.38 32.85 -23.10
N ARG A 79 20.45 31.77 -23.88
CA ARG A 79 21.01 31.77 -25.24
C ARG A 79 20.08 32.36 -26.29
N GLN A 80 18.76 32.23 -26.11
CA GLN A 80 17.79 32.88 -26.99
C GLN A 80 17.74 34.39 -26.71
N ALA A 81 17.84 34.81 -25.46
CA ALA A 81 17.95 36.23 -25.09
C ALA A 81 19.20 36.89 -25.72
N LEU A 82 20.35 36.20 -25.70
CA LEU A 82 21.60 36.65 -26.34
C LEU A 82 21.58 36.65 -27.88
N ARG A 83 20.62 35.99 -28.53
CA ARG A 83 20.47 36.01 -30.00
C ARG A 83 19.52 37.08 -30.50
N VAL A 84 18.63 37.58 -29.65
CA VAL A 84 17.57 38.53 -30.04
C VAL A 84 17.99 39.97 -29.74
N VAL A 85 18.92 40.19 -28.81
CA VAL A 85 19.47 41.53 -28.51
C VAL A 85 20.91 41.56 -29.03
N GLY A 86 21.08 42.16 -30.21
CA GLY A 86 22.40 42.54 -30.71
C GLY A 86 23.08 43.54 -29.78
N LEU A 87 24.39 43.65 -29.93
CA LEU A 87 25.32 44.53 -29.21
C LEU A 87 24.66 45.81 -28.66
N ASP A 88 24.93 46.07 -27.37
CA ASP A 88 24.52 47.23 -26.56
C ASP A 88 23.19 47.10 -25.80
N ALA A 89 23.21 46.32 -24.72
CA ALA A 89 22.42 46.60 -23.53
C ALA A 89 23.12 46.04 -22.29
N GLU A 90 23.49 46.91 -21.35
CA GLU A 90 23.82 46.52 -19.96
C GLU A 90 22.57 45.89 -19.31
N ALA A 91 22.36 44.61 -19.56
CA ALA A 91 21.33 43.83 -18.89
C ALA A 91 21.88 43.33 -17.54
N SER A 92 21.17 43.69 -16.47
CA SER A 92 21.52 43.38 -15.08
C SER A 92 21.83 41.89 -14.88
N ILE A 93 23.04 41.66 -14.34
CA ILE A 93 23.64 40.35 -14.09
C ILE A 93 22.73 39.49 -13.20
N SER A 94 22.25 38.36 -13.72
CA SER A 94 21.57 37.31 -12.95
C SER A 94 22.46 36.83 -11.79
N PRO A 95 21.95 36.73 -10.54
CA PRO A 95 22.75 36.44 -9.33
C PRO A 95 23.15 34.96 -9.16
N LEU A 96 23.12 34.16 -10.23
CA LEU A 96 23.32 32.70 -10.22
C LEU A 96 24.67 32.24 -10.79
N SER A 97 25.57 33.16 -11.15
CA SER A 97 26.92 32.79 -11.60
C SER A 97 27.93 33.06 -10.49
N PRO A 98 28.70 32.07 -10.00
CA PRO A 98 29.81 32.37 -9.12
C PRO A 98 30.86 33.15 -9.91
N VAL A 99 31.08 34.41 -9.52
CA VAL A 99 32.21 35.21 -9.95
C VAL A 99 33.46 34.60 -9.32
N SER A 100 34.13 33.73 -10.07
CA SER A 100 35.52 33.33 -9.81
C SER A 100 36.32 33.68 -11.06
N SER A 101 36.66 34.95 -11.19
CA SER A 101 37.56 35.45 -12.23
C SER A 101 39.01 35.09 -11.86
N SER A 102 39.38 33.83 -12.05
CA SER A 102 40.78 33.49 -12.33
C SER A 102 41.03 33.75 -13.82
N PRO A 103 42.21 34.25 -14.22
CA PRO A 103 42.55 34.44 -15.64
C PRO A 103 42.42 33.14 -16.45
N ASP A 104 42.50 32.00 -15.77
CA ASP A 104 42.39 30.65 -16.35
C ASP A 104 40.95 30.29 -16.75
N ALA A 105 39.94 30.70 -15.98
CA ALA A 105 38.53 30.44 -16.32
C ALA A 105 38.05 31.26 -17.54
N LEU A 106 38.63 32.45 -17.73
CA LEU A 106 38.36 33.32 -18.88
C LEU A 106 38.91 32.71 -20.19
N ALA A 107 40.11 32.12 -20.14
CA ALA A 107 40.73 31.46 -21.30
C ALA A 107 39.91 30.26 -21.83
N VAL A 108 39.28 29.47 -20.96
CA VAL A 108 38.39 28.36 -21.38
C VAL A 108 37.10 28.85 -22.03
N GLY A 109 36.54 29.94 -21.49
CA GLY A 109 35.37 30.60 -22.06
C GLY A 109 35.66 31.09 -23.48
N GLU A 110 36.74 31.86 -23.63
CA GLU A 110 37.21 32.39 -24.92
C GLU A 110 37.49 31.27 -25.92
N LEU A 111 38.21 30.21 -25.52
CA LEU A 111 38.44 29.04 -26.38
C LEU A 111 37.12 28.37 -26.81
N ARG A 112 36.19 28.15 -25.88
CA ARG A 112 34.93 27.43 -26.19
C ARG A 112 34.06 28.22 -27.16
N ASP A 113 34.03 29.54 -27.00
CA ASP A 113 33.23 30.42 -27.84
C ASP A 113 33.92 30.57 -29.21
N HIS A 114 35.25 30.75 -29.26
CA HIS A 114 36.03 30.70 -30.51
C HIS A 114 35.81 29.42 -31.32
N LEU A 115 35.90 28.24 -30.67
CA LEU A 115 35.67 26.95 -31.35
C LEU A 115 34.21 26.76 -31.77
N ARG A 116 33.25 27.32 -31.04
CA ARG A 116 31.85 27.25 -31.41
C ARG A 116 31.55 28.15 -32.61
N ASP A 117 32.15 29.33 -32.67
CA ASP A 117 31.98 30.27 -33.76
C ASP A 117 32.62 29.75 -35.04
N ARG A 118 33.83 29.14 -34.95
CA ARG A 118 34.55 28.61 -36.10
C ARG A 118 34.03 27.24 -36.60
N TYR A 119 33.64 26.31 -35.72
CA TYR A 119 33.28 24.92 -36.10
C TYR A 119 31.82 24.52 -35.83
N GLY A 120 31.03 25.39 -35.19
CA GLY A 120 29.62 25.18 -34.85
C GLY A 120 29.38 24.41 -33.55
N PHE A 121 28.13 24.05 -33.28
CA PHE A 121 27.72 23.39 -32.02
C PHE A 121 28.40 22.04 -31.77
N PHE A 122 28.72 21.30 -32.83
CA PHE A 122 29.39 20.00 -32.78
C PHE A 122 30.92 20.08 -32.95
N TRP A 123 31.55 21.24 -32.66
CA TRP A 123 33.01 21.42 -32.73
C TRP A 123 33.79 20.32 -32.01
N ARG A 124 33.24 19.79 -30.91
CA ARG A 124 33.78 18.68 -30.12
C ARG A 124 33.94 17.37 -30.89
N ARG A 125 33.50 17.25 -32.15
CA ARG A 125 33.79 16.09 -33.01
C ARG A 125 34.72 16.43 -34.18
N LYS A 126 34.90 17.71 -34.48
CA LYS A 126 35.63 18.22 -35.65
C LYS A 126 37.06 18.66 -35.34
N VAL A 127 37.31 19.01 -34.09
CA VAL A 127 38.60 19.54 -33.63
C VAL A 127 39.39 18.46 -32.90
N ARG A 128 40.72 18.44 -33.05
CA ARG A 128 41.64 17.62 -32.24
C ARG A 128 42.17 18.44 -31.07
N LEU A 129 42.19 17.87 -29.86
CA LEU A 129 42.73 18.50 -28.65
C LEU A 129 44.03 17.81 -28.25
N LEU A 130 45.15 18.52 -28.36
CA LEU A 130 46.46 18.05 -27.92
C LEU A 130 46.92 18.86 -26.71
N LEU A 131 47.39 18.19 -25.67
CA LEU A 131 47.96 18.82 -24.49
C LEU A 131 49.48 18.83 -24.60
N VAL A 132 50.11 20.00 -24.54
CA VAL A 132 51.57 20.14 -24.58
C VAL A 132 52.11 20.39 -23.17
N ILE A 133 53.02 19.53 -22.72
CA ILE A 133 53.66 19.59 -21.40
C ILE A 133 55.18 19.66 -21.55
N GLY A 134 55.87 20.30 -20.59
CA GLY A 134 57.33 20.47 -20.60
C GLY A 134 57.73 21.74 -19.85
N GLU A 135 59.03 21.99 -19.68
CA GLU A 135 59.43 23.31 -19.13
C GLU A 135 59.10 24.41 -20.15
N PRO A 136 58.84 25.65 -19.69
CA PRO A 136 58.42 26.75 -20.56
C PRO A 136 59.34 26.94 -21.78
N ALA A 137 60.66 26.78 -21.61
CA ALA A 137 61.64 26.89 -22.68
C ALA A 137 61.48 25.82 -23.77
N GLN A 138 61.16 24.56 -23.42
CA GLN A 138 60.95 23.51 -24.42
C GLN A 138 59.57 23.58 -25.06
N ILE A 139 58.54 24.03 -24.32
CA ILE A 139 57.22 24.29 -24.91
C ILE A 139 57.33 25.38 -25.97
N GLU A 140 58.01 26.48 -25.64
CA GLU A 140 58.24 27.58 -26.58
C GLU A 140 59.07 27.15 -27.79
N ALA A 141 60.03 26.25 -27.60
CA ALA A 141 60.84 25.71 -28.70
C ALA A 141 60.04 24.85 -29.69
N ILE A 142 58.93 24.22 -29.30
CA ILE A 142 58.14 23.36 -30.20
C ILE A 142 56.88 24.09 -30.72
N ALA A 143 56.27 24.93 -29.88
CA ALA A 143 55.11 25.75 -30.19
C ALA A 143 55.34 27.18 -29.66
N PRO A 144 55.95 28.07 -30.48
CA PRO A 144 56.17 29.45 -30.09
C PRO A 144 54.85 30.13 -29.72
N THR A 145 54.87 31.06 -28.75
CA THR A 145 53.72 31.81 -28.20
C THR A 145 52.70 31.00 -27.38
N LEU A 146 52.79 29.66 -27.32
CA LEU A 146 51.82 28.82 -26.58
C LEU A 146 51.82 29.09 -25.06
N ALA A 147 52.99 29.36 -24.47
CA ALA A 147 53.09 29.68 -23.05
C ALA A 147 52.45 31.03 -22.69
N GLU A 148 52.50 32.00 -23.62
CA GLU A 148 51.94 33.34 -23.45
C GLU A 148 50.41 33.33 -23.70
N GLN A 149 49.96 32.65 -24.76
CA GLN A 149 48.57 32.64 -25.21
C GLN A 149 47.72 31.50 -24.60
N ARG A 150 48.36 30.52 -23.94
CA ARG A 150 47.76 29.35 -23.26
C ARG A 150 47.07 28.33 -24.16
N TRP A 151 46.56 28.74 -25.32
CA TRP A 151 46.07 27.86 -26.37
C TRP A 151 46.37 28.44 -27.75
N LEU A 152 46.55 27.57 -28.74
CA LEU A 152 46.72 27.94 -30.14
C LEU A 152 45.88 27.01 -31.01
N GLU A 153 45.35 27.48 -32.13
CA GLU A 153 44.56 26.69 -33.07
C GLU A 153 45.11 26.77 -34.49
N GLY A 154 45.26 25.62 -35.14
CA GLY A 154 45.70 25.54 -36.53
C GLY A 154 45.26 24.23 -37.18
N GLN A 155 44.79 24.29 -38.42
CA GLN A 155 44.37 23.14 -39.23
C GLN A 155 43.39 22.18 -38.50
N GLY A 156 42.48 22.72 -37.67
CA GLY A 156 41.52 21.89 -36.93
C GLY A 156 42.10 21.17 -35.71
N THR A 157 43.29 21.57 -35.26
CA THR A 157 43.92 21.09 -34.04
C THR A 157 44.14 22.25 -33.07
N VAL A 158 43.79 22.03 -31.81
CA VAL A 158 44.02 22.96 -30.72
C VAL A 158 45.11 22.41 -29.82
N LEU A 159 46.17 23.20 -29.66
CA LEU A 159 47.20 22.97 -28.67
C LEU A 159 46.80 23.65 -27.37
N LEU A 160 46.83 22.88 -26.28
CA LEU A 160 46.57 23.37 -24.93
C LEU A 160 47.87 23.38 -24.15
N TRP A 161 48.16 24.49 -23.48
CA TRP A 161 49.26 24.55 -22.53
C TRP A 161 48.92 23.74 -21.27
N GLY A 162 49.77 22.76 -20.93
CA GLY A 162 49.62 21.90 -19.76
C GLY A 162 50.59 22.20 -18.61
N GLY A 163 51.61 23.03 -18.83
CA GLY A 163 52.66 23.33 -17.85
C GLY A 163 53.77 22.28 -17.76
N SER A 164 54.57 22.35 -16.70
CA SER A 164 55.69 21.42 -16.49
C SER A 164 55.20 20.01 -16.14
N ALA A 165 55.89 19.01 -16.71
CA ALA A 165 55.65 17.59 -16.44
C ALA A 165 56.14 17.11 -15.07
N GLN A 166 56.81 17.98 -14.31
CA GLN A 166 57.27 17.69 -12.94
C GLN A 166 56.35 18.33 -11.88
N ALA A 167 55.54 19.33 -12.25
CA ALA A 167 54.54 19.96 -11.37
C ALA A 167 53.24 19.16 -11.34
N THR A 168 52.41 19.29 -10.30
CA THR A 168 51.16 18.53 -10.12
C THR A 168 50.09 18.82 -11.19
N LEU A 169 50.24 18.22 -12.37
CA LEU A 169 49.39 18.30 -13.55
C LEU A 169 47.90 17.99 -13.29
N GLU A 170 47.63 17.09 -12.34
CA GLU A 170 46.27 16.69 -11.94
C GLU A 170 45.47 17.85 -11.30
N GLN A 171 46.14 18.86 -10.74
CA GLN A 171 45.48 20.02 -10.13
C GLN A 171 45.41 21.19 -11.11
N SER A 172 46.45 21.42 -11.91
CA SER A 172 46.52 22.51 -12.87
C SER A 172 45.56 22.31 -14.04
N PHE A 173 45.47 21.10 -14.62
CA PHE A 173 44.62 20.86 -15.79
C PHE A 173 43.12 21.02 -15.50
N PRO A 174 42.52 20.46 -14.43
CA PRO A 174 41.11 20.68 -14.12
C PRO A 174 40.80 22.10 -13.63
N ALA A 175 41.78 22.82 -13.07
CA ALA A 175 41.64 24.23 -12.75
C ALA A 175 41.60 25.10 -14.02
N GLN A 176 42.44 24.76 -15.01
CA GLN A 176 42.63 25.53 -16.23
C GLN A 176 41.72 25.17 -17.39
N TRP A 177 41.28 23.91 -17.52
CA TRP A 177 40.60 23.40 -18.73
C TRP A 177 39.28 22.68 -18.40
N ARG A 178 38.64 23.06 -17.29
CA ARG A 178 37.46 22.37 -16.74
C ARG A 178 36.31 22.28 -17.75
N GLY A 179 35.84 21.06 -18.02
CA GLY A 179 34.64 20.82 -18.84
C GLY A 179 34.88 20.60 -20.34
N LEU A 180 36.13 20.69 -20.81
CA LEU A 180 36.51 20.28 -22.17
C LEU A 180 36.45 18.76 -22.32
N SER A 181 37.02 18.00 -21.38
CA SER A 181 37.16 16.54 -21.42
C SER A 181 36.00 15.73 -20.80
N ARG A 182 34.92 16.37 -20.33
CA ARG A 182 33.81 15.71 -19.61
C ARG A 182 33.10 14.62 -20.43
N TRP A 183 33.09 14.76 -21.75
CA TRP A 183 32.39 13.85 -22.68
C TRP A 183 33.28 13.35 -23.83
N ARG A 184 34.57 13.71 -23.85
CA ARG A 184 35.52 13.35 -24.90
C ARG A 184 36.94 13.28 -24.31
N ALA A 185 37.73 12.29 -24.74
CA ALA A 185 39.14 12.19 -24.41
C ALA A 185 39.98 13.29 -25.09
N LEU A 186 41.13 13.62 -24.52
CA LEU A 186 42.17 14.33 -25.27
C LEU A 186 42.70 13.40 -26.36
N ASP A 187 43.00 13.94 -27.54
CA ASP A 187 43.46 13.16 -28.69
C ASP A 187 44.94 12.78 -28.55
N GLY A 188 45.70 13.52 -27.73
CA GLY A 188 47.07 13.20 -27.38
C GLY A 188 47.68 14.17 -26.37
N VAL A 189 48.79 13.75 -25.77
CA VAL A 189 49.66 14.57 -24.92
C VAL A 189 51.04 14.57 -25.56
N VAL A 190 51.60 15.74 -25.84
CA VAL A 190 52.96 15.91 -26.33
C VAL A 190 53.84 16.40 -25.20
N TRP A 191 54.85 15.60 -24.87
CA TRP A 191 55.80 15.93 -23.82
C TRP A 191 57.13 16.40 -24.42
N ALA A 192 57.35 17.71 -24.31
CA ALA A 192 58.56 18.41 -24.71
C ALA A 192 59.68 18.17 -23.69
N LEU A 193 60.82 17.67 -24.16
CA LEU A 193 61.99 17.30 -23.37
C LEU A 193 63.26 17.86 -24.00
N ASN A 194 64.24 18.24 -23.19
CA ASN A 194 65.60 18.50 -23.66
C ASN A 194 66.48 17.24 -23.56
N ASN A 195 67.74 17.31 -24.02
CA ASN A 195 68.65 16.16 -24.00
C ASN A 195 69.00 15.67 -22.58
N THR A 196 69.04 16.57 -21.59
CA THR A 196 69.35 16.22 -20.20
C THR A 196 68.16 15.56 -19.50
N GLN A 197 66.94 16.04 -19.73
CA GLN A 197 65.71 15.48 -19.17
C GLN A 197 65.38 14.12 -19.79
N ALA A 198 65.63 13.96 -21.10
CA ALA A 198 65.50 12.67 -21.78
C ALA A 198 66.51 11.62 -21.28
N ALA A 199 67.58 12.03 -20.60
CA ALA A 199 68.58 11.15 -20.00
C ALA A 199 68.33 10.88 -18.50
N ASP A 200 67.37 11.56 -17.87
CA ASP A 200 67.04 11.39 -16.46
C ASP A 200 65.87 10.40 -16.29
N ASP A 201 66.22 9.16 -15.91
CA ASP A 201 65.26 8.08 -15.68
C ASP A 201 64.23 8.42 -14.60
N ALA A 202 64.65 9.15 -13.55
CA ALA A 202 63.79 9.47 -12.41
C ALA A 202 62.76 10.54 -12.78
N ALA A 203 63.18 11.59 -13.51
CA ALA A 203 62.27 12.61 -14.01
C ALA A 203 61.27 12.04 -15.02
N MET A 204 61.72 11.13 -15.90
CA MET A 204 60.85 10.43 -16.85
C MET A 204 59.78 9.59 -16.14
N GLY A 205 60.17 8.77 -15.15
CA GLY A 205 59.22 7.98 -14.36
C GLY A 205 58.21 8.85 -13.60
N ALA A 206 58.67 9.93 -12.96
CA ALA A 206 57.80 10.86 -12.24
C ALA A 206 56.76 11.51 -13.15
N GLY A 207 57.15 11.98 -14.35
CA GLY A 207 56.22 12.60 -15.29
C GLY A 207 55.21 11.61 -15.87
N VAL A 208 55.60 10.36 -16.15
CA VAL A 208 54.66 9.31 -16.57
C VAL A 208 53.62 9.03 -15.48
N HIS A 209 54.02 8.92 -14.22
CA HIS A 209 53.08 8.75 -13.11
C HIS A 209 52.11 9.92 -12.95
N GLN A 210 52.57 11.16 -13.13
CA GLN A 210 51.69 12.33 -13.10
C GLN A 210 50.68 12.32 -14.24
N LEU A 211 51.08 11.90 -15.45
CA LEU A 211 50.17 11.72 -16.56
C LEU A 211 49.17 10.58 -16.33
N GLN A 212 49.57 9.49 -15.68
CA GLN A 212 48.65 8.43 -15.29
C GLN A 212 47.61 8.91 -14.27
N ARG A 213 48.02 9.75 -13.31
CA ARG A 213 47.09 10.40 -12.37
C ARG A 213 46.12 11.30 -13.11
N LEU A 214 46.59 12.11 -14.05
CA LEU A 214 45.73 12.94 -14.91
C LEU A 214 44.76 12.07 -15.74
N ALA A 215 45.23 10.98 -16.35
CA ALA A 215 44.40 10.04 -17.10
C ALA A 215 43.28 9.42 -16.22
N ARG A 216 43.60 9.06 -14.97
CA ARG A 216 42.62 8.56 -14.00
C ARG A 216 41.63 9.64 -13.57
N GLY A 217 42.08 10.85 -13.27
CA GLY A 217 41.21 11.98 -12.94
C GLY A 217 40.24 12.34 -14.07
N LEU A 218 40.70 12.23 -15.32
CA LEU A 218 39.85 12.43 -16.50
C LEU A 218 39.00 11.20 -16.86
N ASN A 219 39.29 10.03 -16.31
CA ASN A 219 38.72 8.73 -16.71
C ASN A 219 38.92 8.37 -18.19
N TRP A 220 39.96 8.89 -18.83
CA TRP A 220 40.26 8.65 -20.25
C TRP A 220 41.72 8.27 -20.42
N GLN A 221 42.00 7.36 -21.36
CA GLN A 221 43.36 7.07 -21.78
C GLN A 221 43.95 8.28 -22.51
N LEU A 222 45.21 8.57 -22.25
CA LEU A 222 45.94 9.71 -22.80
C LEU A 222 47.10 9.21 -23.67
N PRO A 223 46.95 9.21 -25.00
CA PRO A 223 48.04 8.82 -25.88
C PRO A 223 49.21 9.81 -25.74
N LEU A 224 50.40 9.32 -25.42
CA LEU A 224 51.59 10.15 -25.15
C LEU A 224 52.54 10.13 -26.35
N TYR A 225 53.00 11.31 -26.75
CA TYR A 225 54.09 11.52 -27.71
C TYR A 225 55.25 12.18 -26.98
N LEU A 226 56.40 11.52 -26.96
CA LEU A 226 57.62 12.12 -26.42
C LEU A 226 58.29 12.93 -27.53
N TRP A 227 58.72 14.14 -27.21
CA TRP A 227 59.33 15.04 -28.16
C TRP A 227 60.63 15.60 -27.59
N GLN A 228 61.77 15.19 -28.17
CA GLN A 228 63.08 15.68 -27.80
C GLN A 228 63.45 16.91 -28.66
N VAL A 229 63.61 18.05 -28.00
CA VAL A 229 64.21 19.26 -28.57
C VAL A 229 65.73 19.11 -28.54
N CYS A 230 66.35 19.21 -29.71
CA CYS A 230 67.79 19.09 -29.92
C CYS A 230 68.41 20.47 -30.15
N ASP A 231 69.66 20.64 -29.70
CA ASP A 231 70.39 21.89 -29.85
C ASP A 231 71.29 21.87 -31.09
N SER A 232 71.42 23.01 -31.76
CA SER A 232 72.40 23.23 -32.83
C SER A 232 73.33 24.38 -32.48
N ALA A 233 74.62 24.22 -32.76
CA ALA A 233 75.64 25.23 -32.44
C ALA A 233 75.55 26.47 -33.35
N TRP A 234 74.84 26.37 -34.46
CA TRP A 234 74.55 27.46 -35.39
C TRP A 234 73.09 27.37 -35.86
N SER A 235 72.55 28.49 -36.34
CA SER A 235 71.16 28.56 -36.83
C SER A 235 71.00 27.79 -38.16
N GLN A 236 69.89 27.07 -38.30
CA GLN A 236 69.50 26.34 -39.51
C GLN A 236 68.09 26.76 -39.98
N ASP A 237 67.78 28.05 -39.90
CA ASP A 237 66.42 28.57 -40.09
C ASP A 237 65.88 28.42 -41.52
N THR A 238 66.76 28.35 -42.54
CA THR A 238 66.38 28.13 -43.95
C THR A 238 66.15 26.66 -44.31
N ARG A 239 66.35 25.74 -43.36
CA ARG A 239 66.19 24.29 -43.59
C ARG A 239 64.72 23.95 -43.77
N LYS A 240 64.41 23.16 -44.81
CA LYS A 240 63.08 22.55 -44.96
C LYS A 240 62.83 21.58 -43.80
N ALA A 241 62.12 22.03 -42.78
CA ALA A 241 61.77 21.21 -41.64
C ALA A 241 60.89 20.02 -42.08
N ARG A 242 61.13 18.85 -41.49
CA ARG A 242 60.39 17.60 -41.73
C ARG A 242 60.15 16.90 -40.39
N PRO A 243 59.08 16.10 -40.27
CA PRO A 243 58.85 15.31 -39.06
C PRO A 243 59.92 14.22 -38.97
N VAL A 244 60.67 14.23 -37.87
CA VAL A 244 61.71 13.23 -37.60
C VAL A 244 61.32 12.46 -36.35
N GLY A 245 61.05 11.17 -36.49
CA GLY A 245 60.61 10.34 -35.37
C GLY A 245 60.01 9.02 -35.83
N CYS A 246 59.59 8.20 -34.86
CA CYS A 246 58.91 6.94 -35.13
C CYS A 246 57.65 6.79 -34.27
N LEU A 247 56.63 6.18 -34.86
CA LEU A 247 55.44 5.71 -34.16
C LEU A 247 55.69 4.33 -33.54
N LEU A 248 55.13 4.13 -32.35
CA LEU A 248 55.21 2.92 -31.55
C LEU A 248 53.84 2.23 -31.47
N PRO A 249 53.81 0.89 -31.47
CA PRO A 249 52.57 0.15 -31.25
C PRO A 249 52.05 0.37 -29.82
N ALA A 250 50.72 0.21 -29.62
CA ALA A 250 50.07 0.45 -28.33
C ALA A 250 50.61 -0.41 -27.17
N ARG A 251 51.28 -1.52 -27.49
CA ARG A 251 52.13 -2.31 -26.59
C ARG A 251 53.44 -2.54 -27.32
N PHE A 252 54.56 -2.18 -26.72
CA PHE A 252 55.87 -2.33 -27.32
C PHE A 252 56.85 -2.94 -26.32
N ASP A 253 57.78 -3.74 -26.83
CA ASP A 253 58.91 -4.26 -26.06
C ASP A 253 60.17 -3.47 -26.40
N ALA A 254 61.20 -3.57 -25.55
CA ALA A 254 62.49 -2.90 -25.72
C ALA A 254 63.13 -3.19 -27.11
N GLN A 255 62.95 -4.40 -27.63
CA GLN A 255 63.45 -4.79 -28.96
C GLN A 255 62.70 -4.09 -30.10
N VAL A 256 61.38 -3.95 -29.97
CA VAL A 256 60.55 -3.25 -30.97
C VAL A 256 60.90 -1.78 -31.03
N LEU A 257 61.12 -1.15 -29.88
CA LEU A 257 61.60 0.24 -29.79
C LEU A 257 62.97 0.40 -30.47
N GLN A 258 63.94 -0.46 -30.14
CA GLN A 258 65.28 -0.43 -30.73
C GLN A 258 65.22 -0.63 -32.25
N GLY A 259 64.42 -1.58 -32.74
CA GLY A 259 64.24 -1.81 -34.18
C GLY A 259 63.64 -0.62 -34.91
N ARG A 260 62.64 0.05 -34.32
CA ARG A 260 62.01 1.25 -34.90
C ARG A 260 62.99 2.43 -34.97
N LEU A 261 63.81 2.63 -33.95
CA LEU A 261 64.83 3.70 -33.96
C LEU A 261 65.98 3.40 -34.95
N ASN A 262 66.42 2.14 -35.03
CA ASN A 262 67.44 1.73 -36.01
C ASN A 262 66.98 2.00 -37.45
N ASN A 263 65.70 1.74 -37.75
CA ASN A 263 65.12 2.00 -39.08
C ASN A 263 65.06 3.50 -39.44
N LEU A 264 65.19 4.42 -38.46
CA LEU A 264 65.28 5.84 -38.73
C LEU A 264 66.68 6.28 -39.17
N LEU A 265 67.74 5.52 -38.85
CA LEU A 265 69.12 5.95 -39.10
C LEU A 265 69.44 6.11 -40.59
N GLU A 266 69.01 5.17 -41.43
CA GLU A 266 69.29 5.22 -42.87
C GLU A 266 68.55 6.36 -43.59
N PRO A 267 67.24 6.58 -43.39
CA PRO A 267 66.55 7.76 -43.90
C PRO A 267 67.20 9.08 -43.45
N LEU A 268 67.57 9.18 -42.17
CA LEU A 268 68.22 10.39 -41.63
C LEU A 268 69.57 10.67 -42.28
N ARG A 269 70.38 9.63 -42.53
CA ARG A 269 71.65 9.79 -43.24
C ARG A 269 71.46 10.23 -44.68
N ARG A 270 70.54 9.59 -45.40
CA ARG A 270 70.27 9.90 -46.81
C ARG A 270 69.76 11.34 -46.97
N GLU A 271 68.79 11.73 -46.15
CA GLU A 271 68.22 13.08 -46.19
C GLU A 271 69.18 14.13 -45.65
N GLY A 272 69.94 13.81 -44.59
CA GLY A 272 70.94 14.71 -44.05
C GLY A 272 72.07 15.01 -45.04
N LEU A 273 72.56 14.01 -45.77
CA LEU A 273 73.55 14.21 -46.84
C LEU A 273 72.97 15.08 -47.97
N ALA A 274 71.70 14.88 -48.33
CA ALA A 274 71.02 15.70 -49.32
C ALA A 274 70.82 17.16 -48.86
N GLN A 275 70.60 17.39 -47.56
CA GLN A 275 70.49 18.74 -46.99
C GLN A 275 71.84 19.47 -46.96
N ILE A 276 72.91 18.80 -46.52
CA ILE A 276 74.27 19.35 -46.55
C ILE A 276 74.73 19.67 -47.96
N ASN A 277 74.41 18.81 -48.94
CA ASN A 277 74.75 19.06 -50.35
C ASN A 277 74.10 20.33 -50.91
N ASN A 278 72.94 20.76 -50.37
CA ASN A 278 72.31 22.03 -50.74
C ASN A 278 72.89 23.20 -49.95
N VAL A 279 72.96 23.07 -48.62
CA VAL A 279 73.50 24.09 -47.71
C VAL A 279 74.34 23.38 -46.66
N MET A 280 75.65 23.63 -46.68
CA MET A 280 76.63 22.96 -45.79
C MET A 280 76.27 23.06 -44.30
N GLY A 281 75.58 24.14 -43.90
CA GLY A 281 75.12 24.32 -42.52
C GLY A 281 73.94 23.43 -42.10
N HIS A 282 73.27 22.69 -42.98
CA HIS A 282 72.08 21.88 -42.61
C HIS A 282 72.46 20.47 -42.13
N ASP A 283 73.26 20.36 -41.07
CA ASP A 283 73.82 19.09 -40.59
C ASP A 283 72.93 18.31 -39.59
N PHE A 284 71.82 18.89 -39.15
CA PHE A 284 71.01 18.38 -38.03
C PHE A 284 70.65 16.89 -38.15
N LEU A 285 70.17 16.46 -39.33
CA LEU A 285 69.75 15.07 -39.53
C LEU A 285 70.93 14.08 -39.45
N LEU A 286 72.10 14.47 -39.95
CA LEU A 286 73.30 13.63 -39.87
C LEU A 286 73.81 13.56 -38.44
N ARG A 287 73.87 14.71 -37.76
CA ARG A 287 74.25 14.79 -36.36
C ARG A 287 73.32 13.94 -35.48
N LEU A 288 72.01 14.07 -35.66
CA LEU A 288 71.02 13.27 -34.97
C LEU A 288 71.20 11.77 -35.27
N SER A 289 71.46 11.38 -36.52
CA SER A 289 71.71 9.97 -36.86
C SER A 289 72.95 9.40 -36.17
N ARG A 290 74.03 10.21 -36.07
CA ARG A 290 75.27 9.85 -35.37
C ARG A 290 75.01 9.72 -33.87
N ASP A 291 74.36 10.71 -33.27
CA ASP A 291 74.13 10.77 -31.83
C ASP A 291 73.13 9.68 -31.38
N LEU A 292 72.11 9.37 -32.20
CA LEU A 292 71.22 8.22 -32.00
C LEU A 292 71.98 6.89 -32.08
N GLN A 293 72.84 6.71 -33.07
CA GLN A 293 73.60 5.47 -33.23
C GLN A 293 74.63 5.26 -32.11
N ALA A 294 75.32 6.32 -31.69
CA ALA A 294 76.37 6.24 -30.67
C ALA A 294 75.77 5.87 -29.30
N GLU A 295 74.85 6.68 -28.78
CA GLU A 295 74.35 6.52 -27.41
C GLU A 295 72.82 6.68 -27.30
N GLY A 296 72.17 7.38 -28.23
CA GLY A 296 70.75 7.74 -28.10
C GLY A 296 69.80 6.55 -28.14
N ILE A 297 70.02 5.54 -29.00
CA ILE A 297 69.17 4.34 -29.06
C ILE A 297 69.34 3.49 -27.79
N GLY A 298 70.57 3.36 -27.29
CA GLY A 298 70.84 2.69 -26.01
C GLY A 298 70.14 3.38 -24.85
N ARG A 299 70.20 4.72 -24.80
CA ARG A 299 69.55 5.56 -23.79
C ARG A 299 68.02 5.45 -23.81
N TRP A 300 67.39 5.61 -24.97
CA TRP A 300 65.93 5.46 -25.08
C TRP A 300 65.44 4.06 -24.74
N ARG A 301 66.24 3.03 -25.04
CA ARG A 301 65.95 1.66 -24.61
C ARG A 301 66.05 1.52 -23.10
N HIS A 302 67.07 2.10 -22.46
CA HIS A 302 67.25 2.00 -21.01
C HIS A 302 66.15 2.73 -20.24
N THR A 303 65.80 3.95 -20.66
CA THR A 303 64.78 4.81 -20.03
C THR A 303 63.35 4.28 -20.22
N LEU A 304 62.98 3.83 -21.44
CA LEU A 304 61.58 3.49 -21.77
C LEU A 304 61.22 2.01 -21.57
N ALA A 305 62.19 1.09 -21.59
CA ALA A 305 61.93 -0.33 -21.31
C ALA A 305 61.29 -0.60 -19.94
N PRO A 306 61.77 -0.03 -18.81
CA PRO A 306 61.14 -0.26 -17.51
C PRO A 306 59.73 0.37 -17.43
N LEU A 307 59.50 1.46 -18.16
CA LEU A 307 58.22 2.18 -18.20
C LEU A 307 57.20 1.56 -19.18
N ALA A 308 57.59 0.56 -19.98
CA ALA A 308 56.70 -0.06 -20.98
C ALA A 308 55.40 -0.63 -20.37
N GLY A 309 55.51 -1.26 -19.20
CA GLY A 309 54.36 -1.79 -18.45
C GLY A 309 53.45 -0.69 -17.88
N GLU A 310 54.03 0.48 -17.59
CA GLU A 310 53.33 1.65 -17.06
C GLU A 310 52.58 2.41 -18.16
N PHE A 311 53.17 2.55 -19.34
CA PHE A 311 52.51 3.13 -20.51
C PHE A 311 51.25 2.35 -20.90
N ALA A 312 51.25 1.02 -20.74
CA ALA A 312 50.07 0.19 -20.99
C ALA A 312 48.88 0.52 -20.05
N ARG A 313 49.14 1.13 -18.88
CA ARG A 313 48.15 1.46 -17.84
C ARG A 313 47.73 2.94 -17.92
N GLY A 314 47.02 3.29 -18.98
CA GLY A 314 46.30 4.56 -19.10
C GLY A 314 46.97 5.63 -19.95
N VAL A 315 48.30 5.56 -20.15
CA VAL A 315 49.06 6.55 -20.93
C VAL A 315 49.88 5.84 -22.01
N PRO A 316 49.26 5.32 -23.09
CA PRO A 316 49.99 4.56 -24.10
C PRO A 316 50.97 5.48 -24.85
N LEU A 317 52.27 5.13 -24.83
CA LEU A 317 53.29 5.81 -25.61
C LEU A 317 53.09 5.50 -27.10
N ARG A 318 52.81 6.53 -27.90
CA ARG A 318 52.49 6.43 -29.34
C ARG A 318 53.64 6.75 -30.26
N GLY A 319 54.60 7.56 -29.82
CA GLY A 319 55.74 7.89 -30.66
C GLY A 319 56.79 8.73 -29.97
N LEU A 320 57.96 8.78 -30.62
CA LEU A 320 59.11 9.58 -30.23
C LEU A 320 59.51 10.47 -31.39
N TRP A 321 59.62 11.77 -31.14
CA TRP A 321 59.90 12.81 -32.13
C TRP A 321 61.13 13.63 -31.75
N PHE A 322 61.83 14.14 -32.76
CA PHE A 322 63.05 14.94 -32.61
C PHE A 322 62.95 16.20 -33.47
N SER A 323 63.30 17.35 -32.92
CA SER A 323 63.32 18.60 -33.69
C SER A 323 64.36 19.60 -33.18
N LEU A 324 64.73 20.53 -34.06
CA LEU A 324 65.31 21.81 -33.64
C LEU A 324 64.19 22.75 -33.14
N PRO A 325 64.52 23.81 -32.39
CA PRO A 325 63.57 24.86 -32.02
C PRO A 325 62.90 25.47 -33.26
N VAL A 326 61.58 25.61 -33.23
CA VAL A 326 60.76 26.25 -34.26
C VAL A 326 60.80 27.75 -34.04
N GLN A 327 61.11 28.51 -35.09
CA GLN A 327 61.17 29.97 -35.01
C GLN A 327 59.78 30.60 -34.99
N ARG A 328 59.68 31.76 -34.32
CA ARG A 328 58.49 32.62 -34.32
C ARG A 328 58.28 33.22 -35.72
N THR A 329 57.10 33.07 -36.29
CA THR A 329 56.72 33.74 -37.55
C THR A 329 56.20 35.15 -37.24
N GLN A 330 56.59 36.16 -38.03
CA GLN A 330 56.20 37.57 -37.79
C GLN A 330 54.70 37.88 -38.02
N HIS A 331 53.90 36.92 -38.49
CA HIS A 331 52.47 37.08 -38.81
C HIS A 331 51.54 36.33 -37.83
N ASP A 332 51.96 36.09 -36.59
CA ASP A 332 51.16 35.34 -35.62
C ASP A 332 49.96 36.18 -35.14
N LEU A 333 48.79 35.93 -35.74
CA LEU A 333 47.50 36.42 -35.24
C LEU A 333 47.20 35.81 -33.86
N LYS A 334 46.45 36.53 -33.02
CA LYS A 334 46.10 36.05 -31.67
C LYS A 334 45.41 34.68 -31.75
N HIS A 335 46.00 33.68 -31.10
CA HIS A 335 45.60 32.27 -31.05
C HIS A 335 45.70 31.47 -32.36
N ASP A 336 46.34 31.99 -33.40
CA ASP A 336 46.58 31.24 -34.64
C ASP A 336 47.89 30.43 -34.54
N TRP A 337 47.85 29.20 -35.03
CA TRP A 337 48.99 28.29 -35.04
C TRP A 337 49.40 27.96 -36.47
N PRO A 338 50.47 28.58 -37.00
CA PRO A 338 51.07 28.13 -38.25
C PRO A 338 51.73 26.77 -38.00
N VAL A 339 51.05 25.70 -38.41
CA VAL A 339 51.49 24.32 -38.20
C VAL A 339 52.85 24.10 -38.87
N ALA A 340 53.92 24.11 -38.07
CA ALA A 340 55.26 23.81 -38.55
C ALA A 340 55.31 22.38 -39.08
N SER A 341 56.05 22.16 -40.16
CA SER A 341 56.06 20.86 -40.85
C SER A 341 56.51 19.69 -39.99
N VAL A 342 57.23 19.94 -38.89
CA VAL A 342 57.66 18.94 -37.90
C VAL A 342 56.48 18.29 -37.17
N TRP A 343 55.35 18.99 -37.02
CA TRP A 343 54.17 18.50 -36.30
C TRP A 343 53.35 17.48 -37.08
N HIS A 344 53.51 17.37 -38.40
CA HIS A 344 52.79 16.38 -39.22
C HIS A 344 53.00 14.96 -38.72
N GLY A 345 54.14 14.65 -38.11
CA GLY A 345 54.37 13.35 -37.49
C GLY A 345 53.36 12.98 -36.41
N VAL A 346 53.00 13.93 -35.54
CA VAL A 346 52.00 13.75 -34.47
C VAL A 346 50.58 13.91 -35.01
N LEU A 347 50.38 14.83 -35.96
CA LEU A 347 49.06 15.15 -36.51
C LEU A 347 48.55 14.07 -37.49
N ASP A 348 49.45 13.37 -38.20
CA ASP A 348 49.09 12.31 -39.14
C ASP A 348 48.74 10.98 -38.44
N ASP A 349 49.01 10.85 -37.13
CA ASP A 349 48.56 9.68 -36.36
C ASP A 349 47.03 9.72 -36.18
N ASN A 350 46.33 8.88 -36.93
CA ASN A 350 44.87 8.75 -36.92
C ASN A 350 44.36 7.73 -35.88
N ALA A 351 45.23 7.20 -35.01
CA ALA A 351 44.80 6.18 -34.08
C ALA A 351 43.71 6.67 -33.12
N THR A 352 42.69 5.81 -33.00
CA THR A 352 41.41 6.03 -32.33
C THR A 352 41.51 6.76 -30.99
N SER A 353 40.77 7.87 -30.90
CA SER A 353 40.48 8.67 -29.70
C SER A 353 40.44 7.86 -28.40
N GLY A 354 41.06 8.40 -27.33
CA GLY A 354 41.29 7.73 -26.06
C GLY A 354 40.11 6.90 -25.53
N ARG A 355 40.40 5.68 -25.05
CA ARG A 355 39.39 4.80 -24.45
C ARG A 355 39.06 5.28 -23.04
N ARG A 356 37.80 5.20 -22.63
CA ARG A 356 37.41 5.51 -21.25
C ARG A 356 37.98 4.45 -20.29
N LEU A 357 38.66 4.87 -19.23
CA LEU A 357 38.99 3.98 -18.12
C LEU A 357 37.70 3.75 -17.31
N GLY A 358 37.17 2.51 -17.31
CA GLY A 358 35.99 2.11 -16.52
C GLY A 358 34.69 1.90 -17.31
N TRP A 359 33.59 1.65 -16.59
CA TRP A 359 32.27 1.39 -17.19
C TRP A 359 31.66 2.69 -17.72
N SER A 360 31.27 2.70 -18.99
CA SER A 360 30.51 3.81 -19.55
C SER A 360 29.05 3.75 -19.09
N VAL A 361 28.44 4.89 -18.81
CA VAL A 361 27.00 5.01 -18.49
C VAL A 361 26.10 4.23 -19.47
N PRO A 362 26.32 4.27 -20.81
CA PRO A 362 25.51 3.47 -21.73
C PRO A 362 25.70 1.95 -21.54
N ARG A 363 26.91 1.47 -21.21
CA ARG A 363 27.13 0.03 -20.94
C ARG A 363 26.36 -0.45 -19.71
N VAL A 364 26.28 0.36 -18.65
CA VAL A 364 25.45 0.05 -17.48
C VAL A 364 23.98 0.00 -17.87
N GLY A 365 23.53 0.94 -18.71
CA GLY A 365 22.17 0.95 -19.26
C GLY A 365 21.83 -0.32 -20.03
N TYR A 366 22.68 -0.73 -20.98
CA TYR A 366 22.47 -1.97 -21.75
C TYR A 366 22.43 -3.22 -20.86
N ALA A 367 23.32 -3.32 -19.88
CA ALA A 367 23.35 -4.45 -18.95
C ALA A 367 22.06 -4.54 -18.11
N LEU A 368 21.54 -3.38 -17.65
CA LEU A 368 20.30 -3.32 -16.90
C LEU A 368 19.11 -3.75 -17.76
N VAL A 369 19.00 -3.22 -18.99
CA VAL A 369 17.92 -3.58 -19.92
C VAL A 369 17.95 -5.07 -20.28
N LEU A 370 19.13 -5.64 -20.56
CA LEU A 370 19.27 -7.07 -20.83
C LEU A 370 18.90 -7.92 -19.62
N GLY A 371 19.35 -7.52 -18.42
CA GLY A 371 18.98 -8.20 -17.17
C GLY A 371 17.47 -8.21 -16.93
N LEU A 372 16.80 -7.08 -17.22
CA LEU A 372 15.36 -6.95 -17.08
C LEU A 372 14.60 -7.80 -18.13
N GLY A 373 15.14 -7.89 -19.35
CA GLY A 373 14.61 -8.77 -20.40
C GLY A 373 14.68 -10.25 -20.03
N VAL A 374 15.81 -10.71 -19.48
CA VAL A 374 15.97 -12.10 -19.00
C VAL A 374 15.02 -12.40 -17.84
N LEU A 375 14.88 -11.47 -16.88
CA LEU A 375 13.95 -11.61 -15.75
C LEU A 375 12.50 -11.75 -16.24
N TRP A 376 12.09 -10.92 -17.21
CA TRP A 376 10.74 -10.95 -17.76
C TRP A 376 10.48 -12.23 -18.57
N GLY A 377 11.45 -12.68 -19.36
CA GLY A 377 11.38 -13.95 -20.09
C GLY A 377 11.26 -15.18 -19.16
N ALA A 378 12.01 -15.20 -18.05
CA ALA A 378 11.89 -16.25 -17.04
C ALA A 378 10.50 -16.24 -16.36
N GLY A 379 9.98 -15.05 -16.06
CA GLY A 379 8.63 -14.88 -15.51
C GLY A 379 7.52 -15.37 -16.46
N LEU A 380 7.65 -15.09 -17.76
CA LEU A 380 6.74 -15.59 -18.80
C LEU A 380 6.73 -17.13 -18.88
N LEU A 381 7.91 -17.76 -18.89
CA LEU A 381 8.04 -19.22 -18.92
C LEU A 381 7.41 -19.86 -17.68
N LEU A 382 7.64 -19.29 -16.50
CA LEU A 382 7.04 -19.78 -15.25
C LEU A 382 5.51 -19.66 -15.27
N SER A 383 4.98 -18.53 -15.74
CA SER A 383 3.53 -18.33 -15.90
C SER A 383 2.95 -19.34 -16.89
N PHE A 384 3.63 -19.60 -18.01
CA PHE A 384 3.19 -20.56 -19.02
C PHE A 384 3.11 -21.99 -18.46
N VAL A 385 4.18 -22.46 -17.82
CA VAL A 385 4.24 -23.82 -17.26
C VAL A 385 3.18 -24.00 -16.17
N SER A 386 3.04 -23.01 -15.28
CA SER A 386 2.02 -23.06 -14.21
C SER A 386 0.60 -23.16 -14.77
N ASN A 387 0.27 -22.38 -15.80
CA ASN A 387 -1.05 -22.40 -16.41
C ASN A 387 -1.30 -23.68 -17.22
N ARG A 388 -0.28 -24.22 -17.90
CA ARG A 388 -0.37 -25.51 -18.61
C ARG A 388 -0.66 -26.67 -17.68
N VAL A 389 0.01 -26.73 -16.53
CA VAL A 389 -0.24 -27.78 -15.53
C VAL A 389 -1.66 -27.68 -14.97
N GLN A 390 -2.14 -26.46 -14.68
CA GLN A 390 -3.51 -26.24 -14.22
C GLN A 390 -4.55 -26.69 -15.27
N ILE A 391 -4.36 -26.34 -16.54
CA ILE A 391 -5.24 -26.77 -17.64
C ILE A 391 -5.26 -28.29 -17.76
N ALA A 392 -4.10 -28.94 -17.71
CA ALA A 392 -4.00 -30.39 -17.83
C ALA A 392 -4.73 -31.11 -16.67
N GLN A 393 -4.54 -30.63 -15.44
CA GLN A 393 -5.20 -31.19 -14.25
C GLN A 393 -6.73 -31.05 -14.34
N VAL A 394 -7.23 -29.91 -14.79
CA VAL A 394 -8.66 -29.68 -15.02
C VAL A 394 -9.22 -30.57 -16.13
N GLN A 395 -8.48 -30.78 -17.21
CA GLN A 395 -8.89 -31.69 -18.28
C GLN A 395 -9.00 -33.14 -17.77
N THR A 396 -8.07 -33.58 -16.92
CA THR A 396 -8.11 -34.93 -16.34
C THR A 396 -9.31 -35.14 -15.40
N SER A 397 -9.63 -34.17 -14.54
CA SER A 397 -10.80 -34.29 -13.65
C SER A 397 -12.12 -34.27 -14.43
N LEU A 398 -12.20 -33.46 -15.50
CA LEU A 398 -13.36 -33.44 -16.38
C LEU A 398 -13.52 -34.74 -17.18
N ALA A 399 -12.42 -35.35 -17.63
CA ALA A 399 -12.47 -36.64 -18.30
C ALA A 399 -12.97 -37.75 -17.36
N ALA A 400 -12.50 -37.76 -16.10
CA ALA A 400 -12.97 -38.69 -15.08
C ALA A 400 -14.47 -38.51 -14.76
N LEU A 401 -14.99 -37.28 -14.80
CA LEU A 401 -16.42 -36.99 -14.61
C LEU A 401 -17.33 -37.50 -15.74
N GLN A 402 -16.78 -37.70 -16.94
CA GLN A 402 -17.51 -38.17 -18.11
C GLN A 402 -17.50 -39.70 -18.26
N GLN A 403 -16.57 -40.40 -17.61
CA GLN A 403 -16.47 -41.85 -17.71
C GLN A 403 -17.59 -42.56 -16.92
N PRO A 404 -18.39 -43.44 -17.55
CA PRO A 404 -19.39 -44.25 -16.86
C PRO A 404 -18.69 -45.44 -16.19
N GLY A 405 -18.64 -45.51 -14.86
CA GLY A 405 -18.08 -46.71 -14.22
C GLY A 405 -18.05 -46.74 -12.69
N ASN A 406 -17.63 -45.66 -12.02
CA ASN A 406 -17.45 -45.69 -10.57
C ASN A 406 -17.88 -44.37 -9.91
N SER A 407 -18.95 -44.40 -9.12
CA SER A 407 -19.51 -43.21 -8.46
C SER A 407 -18.51 -42.56 -7.49
N ASP A 408 -17.65 -43.36 -6.86
CA ASP A 408 -16.60 -42.87 -5.94
C ASP A 408 -15.54 -42.06 -6.70
N GLU A 409 -15.10 -42.54 -7.86
CA GLU A 409 -14.15 -41.80 -8.72
C GLU A 409 -14.78 -40.54 -9.29
N GLN A 410 -16.04 -40.59 -9.74
CA GLN A 410 -16.77 -39.42 -10.20
C GLN A 410 -16.90 -38.36 -9.10
N LEU A 411 -17.16 -38.78 -7.86
CA LEU A 411 -17.30 -37.86 -6.73
C LEU A 411 -15.96 -37.26 -6.29
N ASN A 412 -14.88 -38.04 -6.32
CA ASN A 412 -13.52 -37.54 -6.10
C ASN A 412 -13.12 -36.53 -7.19
N ALA A 413 -13.35 -36.84 -8.46
CA ALA A 413 -13.08 -35.95 -9.58
C ALA A 413 -13.91 -34.67 -9.50
N PHE A 414 -15.17 -34.77 -9.05
CA PHE A 414 -16.02 -33.60 -8.78
C PHE A 414 -15.44 -32.73 -7.67
N ASN A 415 -15.02 -33.34 -6.56
CA ASN A 415 -14.39 -32.62 -5.45
C ASN A 415 -13.08 -31.93 -5.87
N ASP A 416 -12.25 -32.58 -6.69
CA ASP A 416 -11.04 -31.97 -7.26
C ASP A 416 -11.39 -30.76 -8.14
N LEU A 417 -12.45 -30.85 -8.95
CA LEU A 417 -12.96 -29.72 -9.73
C LEU A 417 -13.42 -28.57 -8.84
N VAL A 418 -14.19 -28.86 -7.78
CA VAL A 418 -14.65 -27.84 -6.81
C VAL A 418 -13.46 -27.17 -6.14
N ARG A 419 -12.42 -27.93 -5.75
CA ARG A 419 -11.21 -27.37 -5.14
C ARG A 419 -10.47 -26.42 -6.08
N GLU A 420 -10.29 -26.79 -7.35
CA GLU A 420 -9.66 -25.88 -8.32
C GLU A 420 -10.54 -24.66 -8.60
N LEU A 421 -11.86 -24.81 -8.71
CA LEU A 421 -12.79 -23.71 -8.92
C LEU A 421 -12.75 -22.70 -7.75
N ALA A 422 -12.80 -23.20 -6.52
CA ALA A 422 -12.68 -22.39 -5.30
C ALA A 422 -11.34 -21.63 -5.27
N ARG A 423 -10.26 -22.27 -5.69
CA ARG A 423 -8.93 -21.64 -5.80
C ARG A 423 -8.91 -20.53 -6.84
N LEU A 424 -9.51 -20.75 -8.01
CA LEU A 424 -9.58 -19.75 -9.08
C LEU A 424 -10.48 -18.56 -8.68
N ASP A 425 -11.61 -18.81 -8.01
CA ASP A 425 -12.52 -17.77 -7.50
C ASP A 425 -11.87 -16.95 -6.38
N TYR A 426 -11.21 -17.61 -5.42
CA TYR A 426 -10.45 -16.93 -4.38
C TYR A 426 -9.39 -15.99 -4.97
N ARG A 427 -8.67 -16.46 -5.99
CA ARG A 427 -7.66 -15.69 -6.72
C ARG A 427 -8.29 -14.52 -7.49
N ALA A 428 -9.47 -14.69 -8.08
CA ALA A 428 -10.18 -13.60 -8.74
C ALA A 428 -10.54 -12.47 -7.75
N LYS A 429 -10.94 -12.82 -6.51
CA LYS A 429 -11.29 -11.87 -5.45
C LYS A 429 -10.09 -11.21 -4.76
N HIS A 430 -9.02 -11.98 -4.49
CA HIS A 430 -7.87 -11.52 -3.67
C HIS A 430 -6.62 -11.17 -4.47
N GLY A 431 -6.61 -11.44 -5.77
CA GLY A 431 -5.50 -11.17 -6.68
C GLY A 431 -4.61 -12.38 -6.98
N MET A 432 -3.93 -12.34 -8.13
CA MET A 432 -3.07 -13.42 -8.58
C MET A 432 -1.72 -13.46 -7.82
N PRO A 433 -1.16 -14.67 -7.59
CA PRO A 433 0.23 -14.81 -7.23
C PRO A 433 1.16 -14.12 -8.24
N TRP A 434 2.25 -13.52 -7.75
CA TRP A 434 3.15 -12.70 -8.58
C TRP A 434 3.71 -13.45 -9.80
N TYR A 435 3.96 -14.76 -9.69
CA TYR A 435 4.50 -15.57 -10.76
C TYR A 435 3.54 -15.81 -11.93
N GLN A 436 2.23 -15.58 -11.76
CA GLN A 436 1.22 -15.66 -12.83
C GLN A 436 0.89 -14.28 -13.45
N ARG A 437 1.55 -13.20 -12.98
CA ARG A 437 1.27 -11.82 -13.43
C ARG A 437 2.09 -11.40 -14.64
N PHE A 438 2.97 -12.26 -15.14
CA PHE A 438 3.77 -12.02 -16.34
C PHE A 438 2.95 -12.24 -17.63
N GLY A 439 1.80 -11.58 -17.77
CA GLY A 439 1.04 -11.46 -19.04
C GLY A 439 0.25 -12.68 -19.52
N LEU A 440 0.55 -13.90 -19.09
CA LEU A 440 -0.10 -15.14 -19.58
C LEU A 440 -1.23 -15.66 -18.68
N ASN A 441 -1.86 -14.81 -17.87
CA ASN A 441 -2.88 -15.23 -16.91
C ASN A 441 -4.12 -15.83 -17.61
N GLN A 442 -4.48 -17.07 -17.25
CA GLN A 442 -5.66 -17.79 -17.76
C GLN A 442 -6.75 -17.97 -16.70
N ASN A 443 -6.63 -17.36 -15.52
CA ASN A 443 -7.56 -17.58 -14.40
C ASN A 443 -9.03 -17.30 -14.76
N GLN A 444 -9.30 -16.16 -15.39
CA GLN A 444 -10.67 -15.77 -15.78
C GLN A 444 -11.22 -16.69 -16.87
N ALA A 445 -10.43 -16.95 -17.93
CA ALA A 445 -10.83 -17.83 -19.01
C ALA A 445 -11.12 -19.27 -18.52
N LEU A 446 -10.35 -19.74 -17.53
CA LEU A 446 -10.61 -21.03 -16.88
C LEU A 446 -11.89 -21.01 -16.03
N LEU A 447 -12.13 -19.96 -15.26
CA LEU A 447 -13.39 -19.82 -14.50
C LEU A 447 -14.60 -19.84 -15.43
N ASP A 448 -14.59 -19.02 -16.48
CA ASP A 448 -15.68 -18.90 -17.43
C ASP A 448 -15.94 -20.24 -18.16
N ALA A 449 -14.89 -21.01 -18.45
CA ALA A 449 -15.00 -22.33 -19.08
C ALA A 449 -15.43 -23.45 -18.11
N LEU A 450 -15.12 -23.32 -16.82
CA LEU A 450 -15.39 -24.36 -15.81
C LEU A 450 -16.76 -24.23 -15.17
N TRP A 451 -17.28 -23.02 -15.00
CA TRP A 451 -18.58 -22.80 -14.34
C TRP A 451 -19.71 -23.62 -14.96
N PRO A 452 -19.95 -23.61 -16.28
CA PRO A 452 -21.03 -24.41 -16.88
C PRO A 452 -20.87 -25.91 -16.61
N ARG A 453 -19.63 -26.42 -16.69
CA ARG A 453 -19.33 -27.84 -16.46
C ARG A 453 -19.52 -28.26 -15.01
N TYR A 454 -19.17 -27.36 -14.07
CA TYR A 454 -19.48 -27.52 -12.66
C TYR A 454 -20.99 -27.62 -12.45
N VAL A 455 -21.78 -26.73 -13.06
CA VAL A 455 -23.24 -26.72 -12.89
C VAL A 455 -23.87 -28.02 -13.37
N ASP A 456 -23.48 -28.51 -14.55
CA ASP A 456 -23.98 -29.79 -15.07
C ASP A 456 -23.64 -30.96 -14.14
N ALA A 457 -22.39 -31.03 -13.67
CA ALA A 457 -21.95 -32.06 -12.75
C ALA A 457 -22.60 -31.95 -11.37
N ASN A 458 -22.74 -30.73 -10.83
CA ASN A 458 -23.37 -30.45 -9.54
C ASN A 458 -24.85 -30.80 -9.57
N ASN A 459 -25.56 -30.46 -10.65
CA ASN A 459 -26.97 -30.79 -10.80
C ASN A 459 -27.18 -32.30 -10.77
N ARG A 460 -26.41 -33.03 -11.58
CA ARG A 460 -26.47 -34.49 -11.69
C ARG A 460 -26.02 -35.22 -10.41
N LEU A 461 -24.90 -34.80 -9.83
CA LEU A 461 -24.23 -35.53 -8.74
C LEU A 461 -24.63 -35.05 -7.36
N ILE A 462 -25.16 -33.84 -7.18
CA ILE A 462 -25.29 -33.23 -5.84
C ILE A 462 -26.71 -32.69 -5.66
N ARG A 463 -27.10 -31.66 -6.42
CA ARG A 463 -28.36 -30.94 -6.24
C ARG A 463 -29.59 -31.81 -6.46
N ASP A 464 -29.74 -32.45 -7.62
CA ASP A 464 -30.98 -33.16 -7.98
C ASP A 464 -31.21 -34.40 -7.10
N PRO A 465 -30.19 -35.21 -6.78
CA PRO A 465 -30.32 -36.33 -5.84
C PRO A 465 -30.70 -35.88 -4.42
N ALA A 466 -30.10 -34.80 -3.91
CA ALA A 466 -30.48 -34.26 -2.60
C ALA A 466 -31.89 -33.68 -2.58
N ALA A 467 -32.29 -32.97 -3.64
CA ALA A 467 -33.67 -32.48 -3.78
C ALA A 467 -34.67 -33.64 -3.80
N ALA A 468 -34.37 -34.72 -4.53
CA ALA A 468 -35.21 -35.91 -4.56
C ALA A 468 -35.24 -36.65 -3.21
N ASN A 469 -34.13 -36.65 -2.44
CA ASN A 469 -34.10 -37.22 -1.10
C ASN A 469 -34.97 -36.40 -0.12
N LEU A 470 -34.84 -35.07 -0.13
CA LEU A 470 -35.69 -34.18 0.67
C LEU A 470 -37.17 -34.36 0.30
N GLN A 471 -37.52 -34.43 -0.99
CA GLN A 471 -38.89 -34.68 -1.42
C GLN A 471 -39.42 -36.03 -0.91
N ARG A 472 -38.61 -37.09 -0.92
CA ARG A 472 -39.01 -38.40 -0.35
C ARG A 472 -39.26 -38.33 1.14
N GLN A 473 -38.40 -37.65 1.90
CA GLN A 473 -38.55 -37.48 3.35
C GLN A 473 -39.80 -36.66 3.72
N LEU A 474 -40.03 -35.56 3.00
CA LEU A 474 -41.23 -34.74 3.19
C LEU A 474 -42.52 -35.49 2.81
N ASN A 475 -42.51 -36.26 1.72
CA ASN A 475 -43.64 -37.12 1.35
C ASN A 475 -43.90 -38.23 2.39
N ALA A 476 -42.85 -38.81 2.97
CA ALA A 476 -42.98 -39.79 4.04
C ALA A 476 -43.72 -39.19 5.25
N LEU A 477 -43.39 -37.96 5.65
CA LEU A 477 -44.12 -37.26 6.72
C LEU A 477 -45.61 -37.05 6.38
N ILE A 478 -45.91 -36.63 5.16
CA ILE A 478 -47.31 -36.40 4.70
C ILE A 478 -48.09 -37.71 4.74
N SER A 479 -47.45 -38.84 4.40
CA SER A 479 -48.10 -40.16 4.35
C SER A 479 -48.46 -40.75 5.71
N LEU A 480 -47.90 -40.25 6.82
CA LEU A 480 -48.21 -40.75 8.16
C LEU A 480 -49.68 -40.49 8.57
N PRO A 481 -50.22 -41.22 9.57
CA PRO A 481 -51.55 -40.92 10.10
C PRO A 481 -51.61 -39.61 10.92
N PRO A 482 -52.71 -38.84 10.89
CA PRO A 482 -52.88 -37.64 11.73
C PRO A 482 -52.92 -38.03 13.21
N GLY A 483 -52.11 -37.34 14.03
CA GLY A 483 -52.04 -37.56 15.48
C GLY A 483 -51.14 -38.69 15.98
N SER A 484 -50.33 -39.34 15.12
CA SER A 484 -49.35 -40.34 15.59
C SER A 484 -48.14 -39.70 16.26
N GLU A 485 -47.59 -40.34 17.29
CA GLU A 485 -46.36 -39.87 17.97
C GLU A 485 -45.16 -39.80 17.00
N GLN A 486 -45.03 -40.78 16.11
CA GLN A 486 -44.00 -40.80 15.07
C GLN A 486 -44.06 -39.57 14.15
N ARG A 487 -45.27 -39.07 13.84
CA ARG A 487 -45.45 -37.84 13.07
C ARG A 487 -44.99 -36.61 13.86
N ALA A 488 -45.23 -36.58 15.17
CA ALA A 488 -44.79 -35.48 16.02
C ALA A 488 -43.26 -35.44 16.19
N GLU A 489 -42.60 -36.59 16.27
CA GLU A 489 -41.14 -36.69 16.31
C GLU A 489 -40.50 -36.28 14.97
N GLN A 490 -41.01 -36.78 13.84
CA GLN A 490 -40.46 -36.48 12.52
C GLN A 490 -40.74 -35.04 12.07
N ALA A 491 -41.79 -34.39 12.60
CA ALA A 491 -42.11 -32.99 12.28
C ALA A 491 -40.98 -32.02 12.68
N LEU A 492 -40.21 -32.31 13.74
CA LEU A 492 -39.08 -31.48 14.17
C LEU A 492 -37.99 -31.40 13.09
N GLY A 493 -37.56 -32.56 12.58
CA GLY A 493 -36.57 -32.63 11.49
C GLY A 493 -37.14 -32.17 10.14
N ALA A 494 -38.44 -32.35 9.91
CA ALA A 494 -39.08 -31.95 8.67
C ALA A 494 -39.14 -30.44 8.44
N TYR A 495 -39.17 -29.63 9.50
CA TYR A 495 -39.02 -28.18 9.36
C TYR A 495 -37.66 -27.82 8.74
N GLU A 496 -36.57 -28.42 9.24
CA GLU A 496 -35.23 -28.19 8.70
C GLU A 496 -35.12 -28.66 7.23
N GLN A 497 -35.70 -29.82 6.92
CA GLN A 497 -35.76 -30.37 5.56
C GLN A 497 -36.55 -29.47 4.61
N LEU A 498 -37.72 -28.96 5.04
CA LEU A 498 -38.54 -28.03 4.25
C LEU A 498 -37.79 -26.72 4.02
N LYS A 499 -37.16 -26.17 5.06
CA LYS A 499 -36.35 -24.96 4.97
C LYS A 499 -35.21 -25.14 3.98
N ALA A 500 -34.46 -26.25 4.04
CA ALA A 500 -33.40 -26.57 3.07
C ALA A 500 -33.94 -26.70 1.64
N TYR A 501 -35.06 -27.40 1.45
CA TYR A 501 -35.71 -27.55 0.15
C TYR A 501 -36.11 -26.20 -0.45
N LEU A 502 -36.71 -25.31 0.35
CA LEU A 502 -37.09 -23.98 -0.08
C LEU A 502 -35.88 -23.06 -0.32
N MET A 503 -34.79 -23.19 0.45
CA MET A 503 -33.54 -22.47 0.17
C MET A 503 -32.95 -22.88 -1.19
N MET A 504 -32.98 -24.17 -1.53
CA MET A 504 -32.55 -24.66 -2.84
C MET A 504 -33.44 -24.15 -3.98
N ALA A 505 -34.72 -23.87 -3.72
CA ALA A 505 -35.66 -23.34 -4.70
C ALA A 505 -35.67 -21.80 -4.79
N ARG A 506 -35.28 -21.11 -3.70
CA ARG A 506 -35.24 -19.65 -3.58
C ARG A 506 -33.82 -19.19 -3.18
N PRO A 507 -32.91 -19.04 -4.15
CA PRO A 507 -31.51 -18.70 -3.89
C PRO A 507 -31.30 -17.40 -3.10
N GLN A 508 -32.23 -16.43 -3.16
CA GLN A 508 -32.13 -15.19 -2.40
C GLN A 508 -32.28 -15.38 -0.89
N LYS A 509 -32.86 -16.51 -0.45
CA LYS A 509 -33.06 -16.88 0.96
C LYS A 509 -32.07 -17.97 1.41
N ALA A 510 -31.06 -18.27 0.59
CA ALA A 510 -30.07 -19.28 0.92
C ALA A 510 -29.12 -18.81 2.03
N ASP A 511 -29.02 -19.60 3.10
CA ASP A 511 -27.98 -19.48 4.12
C ASP A 511 -27.07 -20.70 3.99
N ALA A 512 -25.81 -20.48 3.58
CA ALA A 512 -24.84 -21.54 3.36
C ALA A 512 -24.57 -22.39 4.62
N THR A 513 -24.56 -21.76 5.80
CA THR A 513 -24.23 -22.45 7.06
C THR A 513 -25.36 -23.39 7.49
N PHE A 514 -26.60 -22.91 7.42
CA PHE A 514 -27.79 -23.71 7.68
C PHE A 514 -27.94 -24.81 6.63
N LEU A 515 -27.83 -24.48 5.35
CA LEU A 515 -28.02 -25.42 4.24
C LEU A 515 -27.03 -26.60 4.33
N THR A 516 -25.76 -26.31 4.64
CA THR A 516 -24.73 -27.36 4.82
C THR A 516 -25.11 -28.33 5.93
N LYS A 517 -25.50 -27.81 7.10
CA LYS A 517 -25.91 -28.66 8.25
C LYS A 517 -27.15 -29.48 7.91
N ALA A 518 -28.18 -28.84 7.36
CA ALA A 518 -29.44 -29.49 7.03
C ALA A 518 -29.27 -30.60 5.98
N LEU A 519 -28.48 -30.36 4.93
CA LEU A 519 -28.22 -31.37 3.88
C LEU A 519 -27.33 -32.52 4.36
N THR A 520 -26.33 -32.25 5.21
CA THR A 520 -25.54 -33.32 5.84
C THR A 520 -26.39 -34.20 6.76
N ASN A 521 -27.34 -33.61 7.50
CA ASN A 521 -28.27 -34.36 8.35
C ASN A 521 -29.30 -35.15 7.53
N ALA A 522 -29.77 -34.60 6.41
CA ALA A 522 -30.77 -35.24 5.56
C ALA A 522 -30.19 -36.41 4.72
N GLU A 523 -28.89 -36.40 4.40
CA GLU A 523 -28.23 -37.44 3.61
C GLU A 523 -26.92 -37.91 4.26
N PRO A 524 -26.97 -38.66 5.38
CA PRO A 524 -25.77 -39.15 6.06
C PRO A 524 -25.03 -40.25 5.29
N SER A 525 -25.73 -40.97 4.41
CA SER A 525 -25.18 -41.98 3.51
C SER A 525 -25.84 -41.87 2.15
N ARG A 526 -25.10 -42.28 1.11
CA ARG A 526 -25.54 -42.17 -0.27
C ARG A 526 -25.41 -43.49 -1.01
N ILE A 527 -26.48 -43.86 -1.73
CA ILE A 527 -26.53 -45.10 -2.49
C ILE A 527 -25.47 -45.08 -3.59
N GLY A 528 -24.64 -46.12 -3.64
CA GLY A 528 -23.60 -46.29 -4.65
C GLY A 528 -22.30 -45.51 -4.39
N VAL A 529 -22.16 -44.85 -3.24
CA VAL A 529 -20.93 -44.15 -2.81
C VAL A 529 -20.46 -44.73 -1.47
N SER A 530 -19.16 -44.90 -1.30
CA SER A 530 -18.57 -45.38 -0.05
C SER A 530 -18.90 -44.44 1.13
N PRO A 531 -19.44 -44.93 2.27
CA PRO A 531 -19.90 -44.06 3.37
C PRO A 531 -18.82 -43.12 3.92
N GLY A 532 -17.59 -43.62 4.09
CA GLY A 532 -16.47 -42.80 4.60
C GLY A 532 -16.06 -41.68 3.63
N LEU A 533 -16.14 -41.95 2.32
CA LEU A 533 -15.84 -40.95 1.29
C LEU A 533 -16.93 -39.86 1.26
N TRP A 534 -18.20 -40.25 1.30
CA TRP A 534 -19.31 -39.30 1.35
C TRP A 534 -19.28 -38.43 2.60
N GLN A 535 -19.03 -39.00 3.79
CA GLN A 535 -18.93 -38.24 5.03
C GLN A 535 -17.75 -37.25 5.03
N GLY A 536 -16.63 -37.61 4.40
CA GLY A 536 -15.47 -36.72 4.29
C GLY A 536 -15.66 -35.57 3.31
N LEU A 537 -16.37 -35.81 2.20
CA LEU A 537 -16.48 -34.84 1.09
C LEU A 537 -17.77 -34.02 1.12
N SER A 538 -18.90 -34.61 1.52
CA SER A 538 -20.22 -33.96 1.42
C SER A 538 -20.31 -32.60 2.12
N PRO A 539 -19.75 -32.36 3.33
CA PRO A 539 -19.89 -31.06 3.97
C PRO A 539 -19.19 -29.94 3.18
N ASN A 540 -18.09 -30.27 2.49
CA ASN A 540 -17.36 -29.30 1.67
C ASN A 540 -18.10 -29.00 0.36
N LEU A 541 -18.69 -30.03 -0.26
CA LEU A 541 -19.49 -29.87 -1.48
C LEU A 541 -20.76 -29.05 -1.20
N TRP A 542 -21.45 -29.31 -0.08
CA TRP A 542 -22.63 -28.54 0.32
C TRP A 542 -22.30 -27.10 0.67
N ARG A 543 -21.19 -26.85 1.37
CA ARG A 543 -20.73 -25.50 1.68
C ARG A 543 -20.46 -24.70 0.42
N PHE A 544 -19.70 -25.29 -0.52
CA PHE A 544 -19.39 -24.63 -1.77
C PHE A 544 -20.66 -24.30 -2.57
N TYR A 545 -21.58 -25.26 -2.69
CA TYR A 545 -22.87 -25.01 -3.33
C TYR A 545 -23.66 -23.89 -2.64
N GLY A 546 -23.77 -23.92 -1.31
CA GLY A 546 -24.50 -22.93 -0.53
C GLY A 546 -23.93 -21.51 -0.61
N GLU A 547 -22.60 -21.36 -0.59
CA GLU A 547 -21.92 -20.06 -0.70
C GLU A 547 -22.14 -19.41 -2.07
N HIS A 548 -22.24 -20.21 -3.12
CA HIS A 548 -22.40 -19.73 -4.49
C HIS A 548 -23.86 -19.67 -4.97
N LEU A 549 -24.80 -20.33 -4.28
CA LEU A 549 -26.21 -20.41 -4.68
C LEU A 549 -26.85 -19.02 -4.82
N ALA A 550 -26.64 -18.12 -3.86
CA ALA A 550 -27.23 -16.78 -3.90
C ALA A 550 -26.74 -15.92 -5.09
N ALA A 551 -25.51 -16.16 -5.57
CA ALA A 551 -24.93 -15.46 -6.71
C ALA A 551 -25.38 -16.02 -8.06
N HIS A 552 -25.94 -17.24 -8.08
CA HIS A 552 -26.35 -17.95 -9.29
C HIS A 552 -27.82 -18.44 -9.19
N PRO A 553 -28.81 -17.54 -9.40
CA PRO A 553 -30.23 -17.88 -9.25
C PRO A 553 -30.71 -19.02 -10.16
N ASP A 554 -30.04 -19.18 -11.30
CA ASP A 554 -30.21 -20.22 -12.31
C ASP A 554 -29.91 -21.64 -11.81
N TRP A 555 -29.27 -21.78 -10.63
CA TRP A 555 -29.04 -23.09 -10.00
C TRP A 555 -30.23 -23.60 -9.19
N ALA A 556 -31.27 -22.77 -9.02
CA ALA A 556 -32.45 -23.12 -8.24
C ALA A 556 -33.12 -24.41 -8.72
N ILE A 557 -33.60 -25.22 -7.77
CA ILE A 557 -34.50 -26.33 -8.09
C ILE A 557 -35.91 -25.82 -8.40
N LYS A 558 -36.66 -26.59 -9.17
CA LYS A 558 -38.11 -26.35 -9.32
C LYS A 558 -38.82 -26.95 -8.10
N ALA A 559 -39.34 -26.08 -7.24
CA ALA A 559 -40.15 -26.51 -6.10
C ALA A 559 -41.50 -27.07 -6.56
N ASP A 560 -41.94 -28.17 -5.94
CA ASP A 560 -43.30 -28.66 -6.06
C ASP A 560 -44.22 -27.87 -5.11
N PRO A 561 -45.12 -27.01 -5.63
CA PRO A 561 -45.98 -26.18 -4.79
C PRO A 561 -46.95 -27.02 -3.95
N THR A 562 -47.34 -28.20 -4.42
CA THR A 562 -48.29 -29.08 -3.71
C THR A 562 -47.63 -29.72 -2.50
N LEU A 563 -46.41 -30.24 -2.67
CA LEU A 563 -45.59 -30.77 -1.58
C LEU A 563 -45.38 -29.71 -0.51
N VAL A 564 -44.94 -28.52 -0.90
CA VAL A 564 -44.68 -27.41 0.02
C VAL A 564 -45.94 -27.04 0.80
N ALA A 565 -47.09 -26.91 0.14
CA ALA A 565 -48.35 -26.57 0.80
C ALA A 565 -48.79 -27.65 1.81
N LEU A 566 -48.73 -28.93 1.43
CA LEU A 566 -49.10 -30.05 2.31
C LEU A 566 -48.16 -30.18 3.51
N THR A 567 -46.85 -30.08 3.31
CA THR A 567 -45.88 -30.11 4.40
C THR A 567 -46.10 -28.94 5.35
N ARG A 568 -46.32 -27.73 4.84
CA ARG A 568 -46.64 -26.55 5.67
C ARG A 568 -47.88 -26.78 6.51
N GLN A 569 -48.94 -27.37 5.95
CA GLN A 569 -50.16 -27.67 6.69
C GLN A 569 -49.92 -28.67 7.84
N VAL A 570 -49.15 -29.75 7.59
CA VAL A 570 -48.78 -30.71 8.63
C VAL A 570 -47.96 -30.06 9.73
N LEU A 571 -46.96 -29.25 9.36
CA LEU A 571 -46.10 -28.54 10.33
C LEU A 571 -46.89 -27.52 11.14
N LEU A 572 -47.74 -26.70 10.51
CA LEU A 572 -48.58 -25.71 11.20
C LEU A 572 -49.56 -26.38 12.16
N GLY A 573 -50.14 -27.53 11.78
CA GLY A 573 -51.02 -28.30 12.66
C GLY A 573 -50.31 -28.85 13.91
N GLN A 574 -49.08 -29.36 13.75
CA GLN A 574 -48.29 -29.90 14.87
C GLN A 574 -47.70 -28.80 15.75
N LEU A 575 -47.17 -27.73 15.15
CA LEU A 575 -46.65 -26.56 15.87
C LEU A 575 -47.78 -25.82 16.61
N GLY A 576 -48.96 -25.69 16.02
CA GLY A 576 -50.12 -25.07 16.68
C GLY A 576 -50.59 -25.85 17.92
N GLN A 577 -50.46 -27.18 17.94
CA GLN A 577 -50.83 -28.01 19.08
C GLN A 577 -49.79 -27.96 20.22
N ARG A 578 -48.49 -27.97 19.91
CA ARG A 578 -47.42 -27.87 20.94
C ARG A 578 -47.26 -26.44 21.48
N ASN A 579 -47.46 -25.44 20.62
CA ASN A 579 -47.25 -24.03 20.94
C ASN A 579 -48.56 -23.32 21.30
N ALA A 580 -49.52 -24.04 21.89
CA ALA A 580 -50.68 -23.40 22.49
C ALA A 580 -50.21 -22.33 23.48
N GLU A 581 -50.82 -21.15 23.45
CA GLU A 581 -50.45 -19.98 24.26
C GLU A 581 -50.27 -20.34 25.75
N THR A 582 -51.07 -21.28 26.26
CA THR A 582 -50.99 -21.80 27.62
C THR A 582 -49.70 -22.56 27.91
N THR A 583 -49.19 -23.37 26.99
CA THR A 583 -47.93 -24.11 27.17
C THR A 583 -46.74 -23.15 27.15
N LEU A 584 -46.75 -22.18 26.23
CA LEU A 584 -45.72 -21.14 26.15
C LEU A 584 -45.70 -20.28 27.41
N TYR A 585 -46.87 -19.91 27.92
CA TYR A 585 -46.98 -19.15 29.16
C TYR A 585 -46.45 -19.93 30.37
N GLN A 586 -46.78 -21.22 30.51
CA GLN A 586 -46.24 -22.05 31.59
C GLN A 586 -44.72 -22.19 31.50
N GLN A 587 -44.17 -22.35 30.30
CA GLN A 587 -42.72 -22.37 30.10
C GLN A 587 -42.04 -21.07 30.56
N VAL A 588 -42.66 -19.91 30.31
CA VAL A 588 -42.17 -18.61 30.84
C VAL A 588 -42.14 -18.60 32.36
N LEU A 589 -43.21 -19.09 32.99
CA LEU A 589 -43.30 -19.16 34.45
C LEU A 589 -42.28 -20.14 35.04
N ASP A 590 -42.11 -21.33 34.47
CA ASP A 590 -41.16 -22.35 34.95
C ASP A 590 -39.71 -21.86 34.88
N LEU A 591 -39.36 -21.16 33.79
CA LEU A 591 -38.02 -20.58 33.61
C LEU A 591 -37.70 -19.55 34.69
N ALA A 592 -38.70 -18.79 35.13
CA ALA A 592 -38.57 -17.78 36.18
C ALA A 592 -38.70 -18.37 37.60
N ALA A 593 -39.54 -19.39 37.80
CA ALA A 593 -39.85 -19.96 39.11
C ALA A 593 -38.61 -20.48 39.84
N ASN A 594 -37.65 -21.03 39.11
CA ASN A 594 -36.41 -21.57 39.70
C ASN A 594 -35.42 -20.50 40.20
N GLN A 595 -35.57 -19.23 39.79
CA GLN A 595 -34.60 -18.17 40.07
C GLN A 595 -35.09 -17.13 41.09
N TYR A 596 -36.40 -17.02 41.27
CA TYR A 596 -37.00 -16.00 42.15
C TYR A 596 -37.79 -16.69 43.28
N PRO A 597 -37.29 -16.66 44.53
CA PRO A 597 -37.99 -17.24 45.67
C PRO A 597 -39.26 -16.46 45.99
N GLU A 598 -40.20 -17.12 46.67
CA GLU A 598 -41.44 -16.49 47.13
C GLU A 598 -41.17 -15.32 48.09
N LEU A 599 -41.95 -14.26 47.95
CA LEU A 599 -41.83 -13.03 48.70
C LEU A 599 -42.91 -12.97 49.79
N GLY A 600 -42.52 -13.25 51.03
CA GLY A 600 -43.38 -13.07 52.21
C GLY A 600 -43.28 -11.66 52.81
N VAL A 601 -44.15 -11.33 53.78
CA VAL A 601 -44.21 -10.01 54.44
C VAL A 601 -42.86 -9.61 55.03
N GLN A 602 -42.15 -10.49 55.72
CA GLN A 602 -40.86 -10.15 56.32
C GLN A 602 -39.83 -9.70 55.27
N GLY A 603 -39.86 -10.30 54.07
CA GLY A 603 -39.01 -9.88 52.95
C GLY A 603 -39.39 -8.53 52.33
N MET A 604 -40.62 -8.07 52.53
CA MET A 604 -41.09 -6.77 52.05
C MET A 604 -40.78 -5.63 53.02
N VAL A 605 -40.73 -5.91 54.33
CA VAL A 605 -40.54 -4.88 55.35
C VAL A 605 -39.06 -4.72 55.76
N GLY A 606 -38.18 -5.57 55.25
CA GLY A 606 -36.73 -5.50 55.44
C GLY A 606 -36.34 -5.79 56.89
N GLU A 607 -35.55 -4.89 57.51
CA GLU A 607 -35.05 -5.01 58.88
C GLU A 607 -36.10 -4.71 59.96
N THR A 608 -37.32 -4.33 59.57
CA THR A 608 -38.38 -4.01 60.52
C THR A 608 -39.13 -5.28 60.94
N ASP A 609 -39.57 -5.35 62.20
CA ASP A 609 -40.38 -6.48 62.68
C ASP A 609 -41.80 -6.40 62.12
N ALA A 610 -42.08 -7.15 61.06
CA ALA A 610 -43.37 -7.15 60.40
C ALA A 610 -44.44 -7.89 61.23
N LEU A 611 -44.04 -8.89 62.02
CA LEU A 611 -44.93 -9.74 62.80
C LEU A 611 -45.52 -9.01 64.01
N ALA A 612 -44.87 -7.92 64.45
CA ALA A 612 -45.39 -7.03 65.49
C ALA A 612 -46.66 -6.27 65.06
N LEU A 613 -46.87 -6.03 63.76
CA LEU A 613 -48.06 -5.34 63.23
C LEU A 613 -48.99 -6.24 62.43
N PHE A 614 -48.45 -7.12 61.60
CA PHE A 614 -49.20 -7.89 60.62
C PHE A 614 -49.08 -9.39 60.85
N TYR A 615 -50.15 -10.10 60.55
CA TYR A 615 -50.18 -11.55 60.47
C TYR A 615 -50.73 -11.97 59.10
N THR A 616 -50.00 -12.86 58.41
CA THR A 616 -50.43 -13.54 57.19
C THR A 616 -49.67 -14.85 57.02
N GLU A 617 -50.32 -15.84 56.41
CA GLU A 617 -49.68 -17.10 56.00
C GLU A 617 -49.42 -17.13 54.49
N ALA A 618 -49.92 -16.15 53.74
CA ALA A 618 -49.73 -16.08 52.29
C ALA A 618 -48.39 -15.41 51.90
N SER A 619 -47.79 -15.90 50.82
CA SER A 619 -46.63 -15.34 50.13
C SER A 619 -47.00 -14.99 48.69
N VAL A 620 -46.27 -14.05 48.09
CA VAL A 620 -46.38 -13.78 46.64
C VAL A 620 -45.35 -14.65 45.90
N PRO A 621 -45.73 -15.45 44.90
CA PRO A 621 -44.78 -16.19 44.09
C PRO A 621 -43.72 -15.26 43.47
N GLY A 622 -42.44 -15.62 43.57
CA GLY A 622 -41.32 -14.76 43.16
C GLY A 622 -41.36 -14.33 41.70
N VAL A 623 -41.99 -15.12 40.83
CA VAL A 623 -42.21 -14.83 39.41
C VAL A 623 -43.07 -13.59 39.18
N PHE A 624 -43.92 -13.19 40.14
CA PHE A 624 -44.76 -12.01 40.08
C PHE A 624 -44.15 -10.84 40.87
N THR A 625 -42.84 -10.66 40.74
CA THR A 625 -42.13 -9.49 41.30
C THR A 625 -41.56 -8.63 40.17
N ARG A 626 -41.33 -7.35 40.45
CA ARG A 626 -40.70 -6.41 39.51
C ARG A 626 -39.32 -6.90 39.09
N GLN A 627 -38.58 -7.52 40.02
CA GLN A 627 -37.28 -8.12 39.75
C GLN A 627 -37.38 -9.27 38.74
N ALA A 628 -38.40 -10.13 38.86
CA ALA A 628 -38.64 -11.21 37.90
C ALA A 628 -39.06 -10.67 36.52
N TRP A 629 -39.92 -9.65 36.48
CA TRP A 629 -40.32 -8.98 35.25
C TRP A 629 -39.14 -8.35 34.50
N GLU A 630 -38.37 -7.49 35.17
CA GLU A 630 -37.23 -6.77 34.56
C GLU A 630 -36.04 -7.69 34.26
N GLY A 631 -35.89 -8.77 35.02
CA GLY A 631 -34.79 -9.72 34.89
C GLY A 631 -35.00 -10.74 33.77
N GLN A 632 -35.99 -11.63 33.93
CA GLN A 632 -36.09 -12.83 33.10
C GLN A 632 -37.42 -12.95 32.35
N VAL A 633 -38.56 -12.64 32.97
CA VAL A 633 -39.88 -12.86 32.36
C VAL A 633 -40.05 -12.06 31.07
N ARG A 634 -39.68 -10.77 31.07
CA ARG A 634 -39.75 -9.94 29.85
C ARG A 634 -38.89 -10.50 28.73
N ARG A 635 -37.67 -10.97 29.05
CA ARG A 635 -36.76 -11.55 28.05
C ARG A 635 -37.29 -12.88 27.53
N ALA A 636 -37.80 -13.74 28.40
CA ALA A 636 -38.37 -15.01 28.01
C ALA A 636 -39.56 -14.85 27.06
N ILE A 637 -40.44 -13.86 27.31
CA ILE A 637 -41.53 -13.52 26.38
C ILE A 637 -41.00 -12.97 25.05
N ASP A 638 -39.96 -12.12 25.09
CA ASP A 638 -39.32 -11.58 23.89
C ASP A 638 -38.66 -12.69 23.05
N ASP A 639 -37.93 -13.61 23.67
CA ASP A 639 -37.24 -14.74 23.05
C ASP A 639 -38.25 -15.71 22.40
N ILE A 640 -39.36 -16.00 23.06
CA ILE A 640 -40.44 -16.85 22.50
C ILE A 640 -41.07 -16.18 21.28
N ALA A 641 -41.30 -14.86 21.32
CA ALA A 641 -41.83 -14.12 20.18
C ALA A 641 -40.84 -14.04 19.01
N GLU A 642 -39.54 -13.89 19.28
CA GLU A 642 -38.49 -13.85 18.25
C GLU A 642 -38.25 -15.22 17.60
N ALA A 643 -38.21 -16.30 18.38
CA ALA A 643 -38.19 -17.67 17.87
C ALA A 643 -39.37 -17.92 16.92
N ARG A 644 -40.56 -17.42 17.29
CA ARG A 644 -41.76 -17.52 16.45
C ARG A 644 -41.65 -16.74 15.14
N ARG A 645 -40.97 -15.59 15.16
CA ARG A 645 -40.69 -14.79 13.96
C ARG A 645 -39.80 -15.57 12.99
N GLU A 646 -38.70 -16.14 13.46
CA GLU A 646 -37.77 -16.89 12.62
C GLU A 646 -38.38 -18.18 12.02
N GLU A 647 -39.31 -18.82 12.73
CA GLU A 647 -40.06 -20.01 12.26
C GLU A 647 -41.05 -19.70 11.13
N ILE A 648 -41.76 -18.56 11.22
CA ILE A 648 -42.91 -18.26 10.36
C ILE A 648 -42.54 -17.48 9.09
N ASP A 649 -41.48 -16.65 9.13
CA ASP A 649 -41.31 -15.49 8.21
C ASP A 649 -41.20 -15.82 6.71
N TRP A 650 -40.91 -17.06 6.32
CA TRP A 650 -40.93 -17.43 4.89
C TRP A 650 -41.02 -18.94 4.59
N VAL A 651 -40.65 -19.80 5.55
CA VAL A 651 -40.67 -21.26 5.37
C VAL A 651 -42.09 -21.79 5.46
N LEU A 652 -42.87 -21.33 6.44
CA LEU A 652 -44.22 -21.83 6.71
C LEU A 652 -45.35 -21.04 6.02
N SER A 653 -45.09 -19.81 5.56
CA SER A 653 -46.06 -18.99 4.83
C SER A 653 -45.44 -18.29 3.61
N ASP A 654 -46.18 -18.21 2.50
CA ASP A 654 -45.77 -17.45 1.30
C ASP A 654 -46.36 -16.03 1.25
N LYS A 655 -47.39 -15.75 2.06
CA LYS A 655 -48.05 -14.45 2.15
C LYS A 655 -48.19 -14.07 3.62
N GLN A 656 -47.64 -12.91 3.97
CA GLN A 656 -47.73 -12.32 5.31
C GLN A 656 -49.18 -12.03 5.74
N THR A 657 -50.11 -12.00 4.78
CA THR A 657 -51.54 -11.74 4.94
C THR A 657 -52.40 -12.96 5.31
N ASP A 658 -51.92 -14.18 5.06
CA ASP A 658 -52.64 -15.43 5.41
C ASP A 658 -52.26 -15.96 6.81
N ILE A 659 -51.32 -15.29 7.50
CA ILE A 659 -51.09 -15.53 8.92
C ILE A 659 -52.31 -14.96 9.64
N ALA A 660 -53.12 -15.82 10.28
CA ALA A 660 -54.20 -15.36 11.14
C ALA A 660 -53.64 -14.27 12.05
N ALA A 661 -54.28 -13.08 12.11
CA ALA A 661 -53.74 -11.93 12.84
C ALA A 661 -53.36 -12.26 14.30
N GLU A 662 -54.00 -13.30 14.85
CA GLU A 662 -53.77 -13.93 16.15
C GLU A 662 -52.39 -14.59 16.33
N LEU A 663 -51.66 -14.91 15.26
CA LEU A 663 -50.40 -15.66 15.26
C LEU A 663 -49.17 -14.79 14.94
N THR A 664 -49.33 -13.47 14.85
CA THR A 664 -48.19 -12.57 14.62
C THR A 664 -47.34 -12.41 15.88
N PRO A 665 -45.99 -12.36 15.77
CA PRO A 665 -45.09 -12.26 16.93
C PRO A 665 -45.40 -11.09 17.88
N GLY A 666 -45.82 -9.94 17.32
CA GLY A 666 -46.19 -8.76 18.10
C GLY A 666 -47.44 -8.99 18.96
N VAL A 667 -48.48 -9.59 18.37
CA VAL A 667 -49.75 -9.88 19.06
C VAL A 667 -49.55 -10.95 20.12
N LEU A 668 -48.75 -11.99 19.85
CA LEU A 668 -48.42 -13.03 20.82
C LEU A 668 -47.68 -12.45 22.04
N LYS A 669 -46.68 -11.60 21.81
CA LYS A 669 -45.95 -10.90 22.88
C LYS A 669 -46.89 -10.04 23.73
N GLU A 670 -47.79 -9.30 23.11
CA GLU A 670 -48.78 -8.48 23.82
C GLU A 670 -49.72 -9.34 24.67
N ARG A 671 -50.28 -10.42 24.12
CA ARG A 671 -51.18 -11.32 24.86
C ARG A 671 -50.51 -12.02 26.04
N LEU A 672 -49.30 -12.55 25.84
CA LEU A 672 -48.52 -13.17 26.93
C LEU A 672 -48.17 -12.15 28.01
N THR A 673 -47.84 -10.92 27.63
CA THR A 673 -47.55 -9.82 28.58
C THR A 673 -48.79 -9.42 29.35
N GLU A 674 -49.94 -9.28 28.68
CA GLU A 674 -51.22 -8.94 29.31
C GLU A 674 -51.65 -10.02 30.30
N ARG A 675 -51.59 -11.30 29.89
CA ARG A 675 -51.89 -12.44 30.76
C ARG A 675 -50.97 -12.46 31.98
N TYR A 676 -49.67 -12.25 31.80
CA TYR A 676 -48.73 -12.17 32.91
C TYR A 676 -49.09 -11.07 33.90
N PHE A 677 -49.43 -9.86 33.43
CA PHE A 677 -49.78 -8.75 34.33
C PHE A 677 -51.14 -8.92 35.01
N GLN A 678 -52.07 -9.64 34.39
CA GLN A 678 -53.32 -10.06 35.05
C GLN A 678 -53.04 -11.02 36.21
N ASP A 679 -52.23 -12.06 35.98
CA ASP A 679 -51.86 -13.01 37.03
C ASP A 679 -50.99 -12.35 38.12
N TYR A 680 -50.10 -11.44 37.73
CA TYR A 680 -49.33 -10.60 38.66
C TYR A 680 -50.28 -9.82 39.58
N ALA A 681 -51.26 -9.12 39.00
CA ALA A 681 -52.21 -8.33 39.77
C ALA A 681 -53.03 -9.18 40.74
N ASN A 682 -53.51 -10.34 40.29
CA ASN A 682 -54.28 -11.26 41.13
C ASN A 682 -53.44 -11.78 42.31
N ALA A 683 -52.21 -12.24 42.07
CA ALA A 683 -51.32 -12.73 43.12
C ALA A 683 -51.04 -11.67 44.21
N TRP A 684 -50.86 -10.41 43.81
CA TRP A 684 -50.67 -9.30 44.75
C TRP A 684 -51.95 -8.91 45.49
N LEU A 685 -53.11 -8.93 44.84
CA LEU A 685 -54.39 -8.68 45.49
C LEU A 685 -54.73 -9.76 46.53
N ASP A 686 -54.50 -11.02 46.20
CA ASP A 686 -54.74 -12.15 47.12
C ASP A 686 -53.88 -12.02 48.38
N PHE A 687 -52.61 -11.69 48.22
CA PHE A 687 -51.70 -11.42 49.34
C PHE A 687 -52.13 -10.19 50.17
N LEU A 688 -52.47 -9.08 49.52
CA LEU A 688 -52.87 -7.86 50.23
C LEU A 688 -54.16 -8.06 51.03
N ASN A 689 -55.11 -8.81 50.48
CA ASN A 689 -56.37 -9.13 51.13
C ASN A 689 -56.22 -10.16 52.26
N SER A 690 -55.13 -10.93 52.30
CA SER A 690 -54.85 -11.88 53.38
C SER A 690 -54.17 -11.25 54.60
N LEU A 691 -53.64 -10.03 54.48
CA LEU A 691 -53.00 -9.30 55.58
C LEU A 691 -54.01 -8.95 56.67
N ARG A 692 -53.74 -9.42 57.90
CA ARG A 692 -54.53 -9.09 59.09
C ARG A 692 -53.68 -8.34 60.11
N TRP A 693 -54.32 -7.50 60.92
CA TRP A 693 -53.68 -6.89 62.08
C TRP A 693 -53.43 -7.93 63.17
N HIS A 694 -52.27 -7.87 63.81
CA HIS A 694 -51.99 -8.69 64.99
C HIS A 694 -52.88 -8.24 66.16
N GLN A 695 -53.61 -9.19 66.78
CA GLN A 695 -54.51 -8.87 67.89
C GLN A 695 -53.75 -8.80 69.22
N THR A 696 -53.76 -7.63 69.86
CA THR A 696 -53.18 -7.40 71.18
C THR A 696 -54.25 -7.51 72.28
N VAL A 697 -53.90 -8.12 73.41
CA VAL A 697 -54.86 -8.40 74.51
C VAL A 697 -54.79 -7.34 75.62
N SER A 698 -53.73 -6.52 75.66
CA SER A 698 -53.52 -5.50 76.71
C SER A 698 -53.39 -4.08 76.15
N LEU A 699 -53.78 -3.09 76.96
CA LEU A 699 -53.67 -1.66 76.59
C LEU A 699 -52.22 -1.19 76.37
N PRO A 700 -51.22 -1.60 77.17
CA PRO A 700 -49.81 -1.30 76.87
C PRO A 700 -49.37 -1.82 75.51
N ASP A 701 -49.72 -3.05 75.15
CA ASP A 701 -49.38 -3.64 73.85
C ASP A 701 -50.03 -2.85 72.69
N VAL A 702 -51.25 -2.33 72.87
CA VAL A 702 -51.90 -1.45 71.89
C VAL A 702 -51.12 -0.14 71.73
N ILE A 703 -50.63 0.46 72.82
CA ILE A 703 -49.82 1.68 72.77
C ILE A 703 -48.50 1.41 72.05
N ASP A 704 -47.85 0.28 72.30
CA ASP A 704 -46.61 -0.13 71.63
C ASP A 704 -46.85 -0.40 70.14
N GLN A 705 -47.95 -1.07 69.77
CA GLN A 705 -48.36 -1.32 68.39
C GLN A 705 -48.64 -0.01 67.63
N LEU A 706 -49.34 0.95 68.26
CA LEU A 706 -49.59 2.28 67.69
C LEU A 706 -48.29 3.11 67.60
N THR A 707 -47.36 2.92 68.54
CA THR A 707 -46.03 3.55 68.50
C THR A 707 -45.24 3.06 67.31
N LEU A 708 -45.15 1.74 67.14
CA LEU A 708 -44.46 1.10 66.02
C LEU A 708 -45.09 1.47 64.68
N MET A 709 -46.43 1.48 64.57
CA MET A 709 -47.13 1.84 63.33
C MET A 709 -46.87 3.30 62.90
N THR A 710 -46.69 4.22 63.86
CA THR A 710 -46.51 5.66 63.59
C THR A 710 -45.05 6.11 63.53
N ASP A 711 -44.08 5.24 63.86
CA ASP A 711 -42.66 5.55 63.75
C ASP A 711 -42.23 5.66 62.28
N VAL A 712 -41.77 6.84 61.86
CA VAL A 712 -41.36 7.09 60.47
C VAL A 712 -40.19 6.20 60.03
N ARG A 713 -39.31 5.80 60.94
CA ARG A 713 -38.09 5.04 60.63
C ARG A 713 -38.29 3.54 60.77
N GLN A 714 -39.13 3.11 61.70
CA GLN A 714 -39.29 1.70 62.07
C GLN A 714 -40.72 1.19 61.85
N SER A 715 -41.58 1.89 61.10
CA SER A 715 -42.95 1.40 60.85
C SER A 715 -42.99 0.32 59.77
N PRO A 716 -43.45 -0.90 60.11
CA PRO A 716 -43.69 -1.93 59.12
C PRO A 716 -44.69 -1.53 58.04
N LEU A 717 -45.69 -0.71 58.40
CA LEU A 717 -46.71 -0.23 57.46
C LEU A 717 -46.09 0.70 56.40
N ILE A 718 -45.22 1.63 56.80
CA ILE A 718 -44.55 2.55 55.87
C ILE A 718 -43.62 1.77 54.95
N ALA A 719 -42.84 0.82 55.48
CA ALA A 719 -41.95 -0.03 54.71
C ALA A 719 -42.72 -0.90 53.69
N LEU A 720 -43.81 -1.54 54.12
CA LEU A 720 -44.69 -2.31 53.23
C LEU A 720 -45.26 -1.43 52.10
N MET A 721 -45.79 -0.26 52.43
CA MET A 721 -46.32 0.67 51.42
C MET A 721 -45.25 1.15 50.43
N ASN A 722 -44.00 1.35 50.87
CA ASN A 722 -42.89 1.65 49.98
C ASN A 722 -42.55 0.49 49.03
N THR A 723 -42.58 -0.75 49.52
CA THR A 723 -42.38 -1.92 48.64
C THR A 723 -43.52 -2.11 47.65
N LEU A 724 -44.77 -1.92 48.07
CA LEU A 724 -45.91 -1.95 47.16
C LEU A 724 -45.80 -0.87 46.08
N ALA A 725 -45.31 0.31 46.45
CA ALA A 725 -45.05 1.37 45.49
C ALA A 725 -43.94 1.02 44.50
N TYR A 726 -42.91 0.30 44.94
CA TYR A 726 -41.85 -0.19 44.08
C TYR A 726 -42.35 -1.29 43.12
N GLN A 727 -43.16 -2.23 43.62
CA GLN A 727 -43.68 -3.38 42.87
C GLN A 727 -44.75 -2.95 41.86
N GLY A 728 -45.66 -2.04 42.23
CA GLY A 728 -46.70 -1.50 41.35
C GLY A 728 -46.19 -0.68 40.15
N GLN A 729 -44.89 -0.36 40.12
CA GLN A 729 -44.23 0.27 38.97
C GLN A 729 -43.70 -0.73 37.94
N ALA A 730 -43.84 -2.04 38.15
CA ALA A 730 -43.46 -3.05 37.17
C ALA A 730 -44.19 -2.80 35.83
N GLY A 731 -43.45 -2.87 34.72
CA GLY A 731 -44.02 -2.61 33.38
C GLY A 731 -44.07 -1.13 32.95
N THR A 732 -43.81 -0.17 33.84
CA THR A 732 -43.67 1.24 33.43
C THR A 732 -42.41 1.44 32.57
N ARG A 733 -42.55 2.02 31.37
CA ARG A 733 -41.42 2.20 30.43
C ARG A 733 -40.40 3.21 30.98
N SER A 734 -39.32 2.73 31.58
CA SER A 734 -38.19 3.54 32.09
C SER A 734 -37.45 4.38 31.03
N GLN A 735 -37.64 4.09 29.73
CA GLN A 735 -37.08 4.87 28.62
C GLN A 735 -37.50 6.35 28.62
N ALA A 736 -38.72 6.66 29.09
CA ALA A 736 -39.18 8.05 29.16
C ALA A 736 -38.37 8.90 30.15
N LEU A 737 -37.81 8.30 31.21
CA LEU A 737 -36.99 9.02 32.19
C LEU A 737 -35.59 9.31 31.66
N ALA A 738 -34.96 8.36 30.97
CA ALA A 738 -33.66 8.57 30.31
C ALA A 738 -33.77 9.65 29.22
N ASP A 739 -34.80 9.58 28.37
CA ASP A 739 -35.06 10.61 27.36
C ASP A 739 -35.47 11.95 27.97
N SER A 740 -36.14 11.96 29.13
CA SER A 740 -36.46 13.21 29.85
C SER A 740 -35.25 13.84 30.53
N LEU A 741 -34.27 13.02 30.99
CA LEU A 741 -33.00 13.49 31.56
C LEU A 741 -32.06 13.99 30.46
N ILE A 742 -32.04 13.33 29.31
CA ILE A 742 -31.31 13.79 28.12
C ILE A 742 -31.97 15.05 27.55
N LYS A 743 -33.31 15.12 27.48
CA LYS A 743 -34.04 16.34 27.09
C LYS A 743 -33.92 17.46 28.10
N SER A 744 -33.85 17.20 29.40
CA SER A 744 -33.66 18.24 30.43
C SER A 744 -32.22 18.75 30.44
N ALA A 745 -31.24 17.89 30.18
CA ALA A 745 -29.86 18.30 29.91
C ALA A 745 -29.73 19.12 28.61
N GLN A 746 -30.44 18.74 27.54
CA GLN A 746 -30.53 19.53 26.30
C GLN A 746 -31.26 20.87 26.51
N LYS A 747 -32.34 20.90 27.31
CA LYS A 747 -33.07 22.14 27.64
C LYS A 747 -32.29 23.10 28.55
N LEU A 748 -31.28 22.63 29.27
CA LEU A 748 -30.39 23.49 30.07
C LEU A 748 -29.28 24.14 29.22
N ILE A 749 -29.07 23.65 27.99
CA ILE A 749 -28.08 24.18 27.05
C ILE A 749 -28.72 25.15 26.05
N ASP A 750 -29.99 24.96 25.70
CA ASP A 750 -30.74 25.89 24.83
C ASP A 750 -31.65 26.82 25.65
N GLN A 751 -31.12 27.98 26.07
CA GLN A 751 -31.96 29.13 26.38
C GLN A 751 -32.39 29.81 25.09
N ASP A 752 -33.52 29.39 24.53
CA ASP A 752 -34.59 30.29 24.08
C ASP A 752 -35.67 29.53 23.31
N LYS A 753 -36.90 30.02 23.47
CA LYS A 753 -38.17 29.61 22.85
C LYS A 753 -38.91 28.42 23.48
N VAL A 754 -39.95 28.82 24.21
CA VAL A 754 -41.14 28.03 24.49
C VAL A 754 -41.88 27.72 23.18
N PRO A 755 -42.20 26.47 22.87
CA PRO A 755 -43.39 26.14 22.12
C PRO A 755 -44.52 25.71 23.05
N VAL A 756 -45.73 26.08 22.61
CA VAL A 756 -47.04 25.80 23.21
C VAL A 756 -47.22 24.28 23.40
N ILE A 757 -47.82 23.93 24.54
CA ILE A 757 -48.10 22.55 24.95
C ILE A 757 -49.30 22.02 24.15
N ASP A 758 -49.07 21.05 23.26
CA ASP A 758 -50.11 20.12 22.81
C ASP A 758 -50.47 19.20 23.99
N GLN A 759 -51.50 19.59 24.73
CA GLN A 759 -52.20 18.72 25.68
C GLN A 759 -53.06 17.73 24.90
N GLN A 760 -52.48 16.64 24.39
CA GLN A 760 -53.19 15.39 24.11
C GLN A 760 -52.21 14.32 23.63
N THR A 761 -51.61 13.60 24.58
CA THR A 761 -51.22 12.21 24.33
C THR A 761 -51.40 11.47 25.64
N GLN A 762 -52.31 10.50 25.64
CA GLN A 762 -52.50 9.56 26.73
C GLN A 762 -51.13 8.96 27.05
N ALA A 763 -50.57 9.33 28.20
CA ALA A 763 -49.46 8.59 28.77
C ALA A 763 -49.90 7.11 28.84
N PRO A 764 -49.08 6.16 28.34
CA PRO A 764 -49.47 4.76 28.34
C PRO A 764 -49.77 4.36 29.79
N ARG A 765 -51.02 3.93 30.02
CA ARG A 765 -51.47 3.38 31.30
C ARG A 765 -50.49 2.29 31.70
N SER A 766 -49.94 2.34 32.91
CA SER A 766 -49.20 1.20 33.45
C SER A 766 -50.17 0.02 33.49
N PRO A 767 -49.76 -1.20 33.08
CA PRO A 767 -50.64 -2.37 33.11
C PRO A 767 -51.18 -2.66 34.53
N LEU A 768 -50.48 -2.18 35.56
CA LEU A 768 -50.81 -2.34 36.97
C LEU A 768 -51.47 -1.10 37.61
N ASP A 769 -51.73 -0.03 36.84
CA ASP A 769 -52.35 1.19 37.38
C ASP A 769 -53.75 0.93 37.96
N ALA A 770 -54.51 -0.01 37.38
CA ALA A 770 -55.85 -0.35 37.86
C ALA A 770 -55.84 -1.01 39.24
N THR A 771 -54.78 -1.77 39.57
CA THR A 771 -54.70 -2.57 40.80
C THR A 771 -53.91 -1.86 41.90
N PHE A 772 -52.76 -1.27 41.58
CA PHE A 772 -51.94 -0.55 42.55
C PHE A 772 -52.27 0.95 42.65
N GLY A 773 -52.95 1.52 41.66
CA GLY A 773 -53.27 2.94 41.58
C GLY A 773 -53.92 3.51 42.84
N PRO A 774 -55.00 2.93 43.37
CA PRO A 774 -55.63 3.42 44.60
C PRO A 774 -54.65 3.48 45.79
N LEU A 775 -53.79 2.48 45.98
CA LEU A 775 -52.80 2.46 47.06
C LEU A 775 -51.68 3.48 46.85
N LEU A 776 -51.24 3.66 45.61
CA LEU A 776 -50.24 4.67 45.23
C LEU A 776 -50.75 6.10 45.47
N THR A 777 -52.05 6.35 45.24
CA THR A 777 -52.65 7.67 45.53
C THR A 777 -52.65 7.99 47.02
N LEU A 778 -52.86 7.00 47.91
CA LEU A 778 -52.83 7.17 49.37
C LEU A 778 -51.43 7.55 49.90
N LEU A 779 -50.38 7.10 49.22
CA LEU A 779 -48.99 7.48 49.49
C LEU A 779 -48.66 8.91 49.03
N GLY A 780 -49.60 9.63 48.41
CA GLY A 780 -49.40 11.00 47.90
C GLY A 780 -48.54 11.06 46.64
N LYS A 781 -48.32 9.94 45.95
CA LYS A 781 -47.42 9.82 44.81
C LYS A 781 -48.20 9.90 43.49
N ASP A 782 -48.88 11.01 43.25
CA ASP A 782 -49.47 11.29 41.93
C ASP A 782 -48.37 11.70 40.93
N LEU A 783 -48.32 11.02 39.79
CA LEU A 783 -47.54 11.43 38.60
C LEU A 783 -48.11 12.71 37.92
N LYS A 784 -49.23 13.24 38.42
CA LYS A 784 -49.89 14.46 37.96
C LYS A 784 -50.09 15.38 39.15
N GLY A 785 -49.15 16.31 39.35
CA GLY A 785 -49.13 17.24 40.48
C GLY A 785 -50.34 18.17 40.52
N ASN A 786 -51.49 17.68 41.00
CA ASN A 786 -52.62 18.50 41.43
C ASN A 786 -52.97 18.12 42.87
N VAL A 787 -52.58 18.99 43.80
CA VAL A 787 -52.78 18.79 45.23
C VAL A 787 -54.18 19.29 45.58
N ASP A 788 -55.16 18.41 45.52
CA ASP A 788 -56.45 18.63 46.20
C ASP A 788 -56.25 18.42 47.70
N ASN A 789 -56.49 19.47 48.50
CA ASN A 789 -56.31 19.47 49.96
C ASN A 789 -57.30 18.57 50.73
N ASP A 790 -58.30 18.00 50.07
CA ASP A 790 -59.33 17.13 50.68
C ASP A 790 -59.05 15.62 50.55
N ARG A 791 -57.90 15.21 50.01
CA ARG A 791 -57.60 13.79 49.79
C ARG A 791 -57.10 13.09 51.05
N LEU A 792 -57.69 11.92 51.34
CA LEU A 792 -57.22 10.99 52.38
C LEU A 792 -55.78 10.54 52.04
N SER A 793 -54.82 10.88 52.89
CA SER A 793 -53.42 10.46 52.74
C SER A 793 -52.99 9.58 53.91
N LEU A 794 -52.06 8.65 53.65
CA LEU A 794 -51.47 7.80 54.68
C LEU A 794 -50.80 8.65 55.77
N HIS A 795 -50.16 9.77 55.40
CA HIS A 795 -49.57 10.70 56.35
C HIS A 795 -50.61 11.33 57.28
N ALA A 796 -51.75 11.78 56.73
CA ALA A 796 -52.85 12.32 57.54
C ALA A 796 -53.44 11.25 58.48
N PHE A 797 -53.56 10.01 58.02
CA PHE A 797 -53.99 8.87 58.84
C PHE A 797 -53.02 8.61 59.99
N LEU A 798 -51.72 8.45 59.71
CA LEU A 798 -50.70 8.22 60.73
C LEU A 798 -50.65 9.35 61.76
N THR A 799 -50.78 10.61 61.32
CA THR A 799 -50.84 11.77 62.24
C THR A 799 -52.05 11.69 63.18
N ARG A 800 -53.23 11.24 62.69
CA ARG A 800 -54.41 11.03 63.54
C ARG A 800 -54.20 9.89 64.52
N VAL A 801 -53.58 8.80 64.08
CA VAL A 801 -53.21 7.67 64.94
C VAL A 801 -52.26 8.11 66.05
N THR A 802 -51.24 8.93 65.75
CA THR A 802 -50.34 9.49 66.76
C THR A 802 -51.10 10.32 67.81
N ARG A 803 -52.12 11.10 67.40
CA ARG A 803 -52.98 11.83 68.36
C ARG A 803 -53.78 10.90 69.27
N VAL A 804 -54.27 9.77 68.74
CA VAL A 804 -54.97 8.74 69.54
C VAL A 804 -54.00 8.09 70.52
N ARG A 805 -52.80 7.72 70.07
CA ARG A 805 -51.73 7.18 70.91
C ARG A 805 -51.41 8.11 72.08
N LEU A 806 -51.20 9.40 71.81
CA LEU A 806 -50.92 10.43 72.83
C LEU A 806 -52.07 10.66 73.83
N LYS A 807 -53.30 10.23 73.50
CA LYS A 807 -54.46 10.31 74.39
C LYS A 807 -54.65 9.03 75.23
N LEU A 808 -54.15 7.90 74.75
CA LEU A 808 -54.15 6.61 75.46
C LEU A 808 -52.99 6.50 76.46
N GLN A 809 -51.87 7.20 76.18
CA GLN A 809 -50.78 7.49 77.11
C GLN A 809 -51.22 8.54 78.12
#